data_AF-A0A094F657-F1
#
_entry.id   AF-A0A094F657-F1
#
_cell.length_a   1.000
_cell.length_b   1.000
_cell.length_c   1.000
_cell.angle_alpha   90.00
_cell.angle_beta   90.00
_cell.angle_gamma   90.00
#
_symmetry.space_group_name_H-M   'P 1'
#
loop_
_entity.id
_entity.type
_entity.pdbx_description
1 polymer ?
#
loop_
_entity_poly.entity_id
_entity_poly.type
_entity_poly.pdbx_seq_one_letter_code
_entity_poly.pdbx_strand_id
1 'polypeptide(L)'
;MITNRTPTNLARRGVDILKFYIYFTFYAALAHRYCASLHVYEPKKPAHYSFYSRNPRPTGPDEKEPFSLVTPPHTQQFMGNGYQMASFNMVTRIDGTEGFNSQSIEERNFQAALIMTECHFTRKPPIGRKTVNMTLATIKRTMEKTLNVSEIREVLAKNVDIWMRLQLVFYAAIPRLGARSLQETYSETAPRNVDIPESSTLIAENHATLLEDLTLLNNLLVIARNMLAIKEVAQDICSTVQLDKQITKLIVLGVNVTSKGYDGENVDNHTRGKLNEITELYKKLLVTCLQFLHNMTMGNDRLKMVFWFDMLFDNDLHNDAIHGLPNDGLRVDVVYEEVKNWLKRNSQKSPAAQVLLAKYTEDVPLGHNGGPLPPDFWGDDSKAEIASVNSELSQQPTTVPVWSEQAPTKAEQDRMYGRVSHEIDVWWKRVRDANYDNWVVPMETVEGAIARAQSCKDNAMTRYIPRVEQDEDLEFDHREAYEEEPEDEVHHEEGDGYSTHADDGHVEGEEEEEEDDDDSYVEGSLRGLLTEIPNILDTKQIEALHMTVKACIVDAMGSGLTKSGENLQKTRCKMFLALDCGKNLLREMLVLIAVWEQAESQFIFQITAQIIESFHHNALLPYAWNSLRILKDIVSPAQTILLRLINYMFRARKNTTIYSDVKDFNRDAKLIHFLYNYFRCRVVPDCIALIYAQAQIRGNRSHPQDFPVDLWDMERSKDGLAQYLDFIYVIADIPEMRPLLIEWETTYELIALLNALEAGVARKPLTEPRRNTPPAARANNGDASSAEGDKNYDPSQPQAPLDSQNVQPGPPPLHDTPHKFPWRGIKVQILIILTSLVAPSNGRSGPGNPVVQKQILKYGGIMALLNCCVYDGHNEYLKERATLCIKWVMEGCMEAQDFVRELSPLKNQKQDVEMVRSKGVDQVGPVGGEDVVAQSTPQQSKESEKFEMERLSRMADAVEKMRIANVPAARKE
;
A
#
# COMPACT_ATOMS: atom_id res chain seq x y z
N MET A 1 -7.45 -45.36 -46.28
CA MET A 1 -6.04 -45.81 -46.38
C MET A 1 -5.60 -46.33 -45.03
N ILE A 2 -5.45 -47.65 -44.97
CA ILE A 2 -4.81 -48.41 -43.89
C ILE A 2 -3.31 -48.07 -43.94
N THR A 3 -2.67 -47.77 -42.80
CA THR A 3 -1.48 -48.47 -42.26
C THR A 3 -0.66 -47.63 -41.27
N ASN A 4 -0.20 -48.34 -40.22
CA ASN A 4 1.00 -48.11 -39.41
C ASN A 4 1.02 -46.99 -38.34
N ARG A 5 0.44 -47.31 -37.18
CA ARG A 5 1.03 -46.92 -35.89
C ARG A 5 1.52 -48.17 -35.16
N THR A 6 2.82 -48.22 -34.90
CA THR A 6 3.53 -49.32 -34.24
C THR A 6 3.14 -49.47 -32.76
N PRO A 7 3.01 -50.70 -32.21
CA PRO A 7 2.61 -50.93 -30.81
C PRO A 7 3.72 -50.69 -29.76
N THR A 8 4.92 -50.30 -30.17
CA THR A 8 6.12 -50.31 -29.32
C THR A 8 6.26 -49.11 -28.37
N ASN A 9 5.53 -48.01 -28.61
CA ASN A 9 5.56 -46.83 -27.73
C ASN A 9 4.58 -46.90 -26.55
N LEU A 10 3.48 -47.68 -26.65
CA LEU A 10 2.59 -47.94 -25.51
C LEU A 10 3.21 -48.95 -24.54
N ALA A 11 3.90 -49.98 -25.06
CA ALA A 11 4.56 -51.00 -24.25
C ALA A 11 5.78 -50.44 -23.50
N ARG A 12 6.58 -49.55 -24.09
CA ARG A 12 7.69 -48.88 -23.37
C ARG A 12 7.20 -47.95 -22.27
N ARG A 13 6.14 -47.16 -22.51
CA ARG A 13 5.50 -46.33 -21.47
C ARG A 13 4.90 -47.18 -20.34
N GLY A 14 4.27 -48.30 -20.66
CA GLY A 14 3.75 -49.25 -19.68
C GLY A 14 4.85 -49.94 -18.86
N VAL A 15 5.96 -50.33 -19.48
CA VAL A 15 7.11 -50.98 -18.82
C VAL A 15 7.90 -50.00 -17.94
N ASP A 16 8.04 -48.73 -18.34
CA ASP A 16 8.70 -47.72 -17.51
C ASP A 16 7.83 -47.29 -16.32
N ILE A 17 6.50 -47.24 -16.49
CA ILE A 17 5.54 -47.05 -15.39
C ILE A 17 5.54 -48.26 -14.46
N LEU A 18 5.60 -49.49 -14.99
CA LEU A 18 5.66 -50.71 -14.18
C LEU A 18 7.00 -50.82 -13.43
N LYS A 19 8.12 -50.44 -14.04
CA LYS A 19 9.41 -50.34 -13.37
C LYS A 19 9.41 -49.27 -12.28
N PHE A 20 8.83 -48.09 -12.55
CA PHE A 20 8.64 -47.07 -11.52
C PHE A 20 7.75 -47.59 -10.38
N TYR A 21 6.66 -48.28 -10.68
CA TYR A 21 5.75 -48.89 -9.69
C TYR A 21 6.40 -50.00 -8.88
N ILE A 22 7.27 -50.83 -9.48
CA ILE A 22 8.01 -51.92 -8.80
C ILE A 22 9.11 -51.35 -7.90
N TYR A 23 9.88 -50.36 -8.39
CA TYR A 23 10.84 -49.64 -7.55
C TYR A 23 10.12 -48.88 -6.43
N PHE A 24 8.94 -48.34 -6.70
CA PHE A 24 8.06 -47.67 -5.75
C PHE A 24 7.51 -48.64 -4.70
N THR A 25 7.02 -49.83 -5.06
CA THR A 25 6.56 -50.81 -4.06
C THR A 25 7.71 -51.31 -3.20
N PHE A 26 8.91 -51.47 -3.77
CA PHE A 26 10.09 -51.89 -3.04
C PHE A 26 10.56 -50.82 -2.05
N TYR A 27 10.68 -49.55 -2.47
CA TYR A 27 11.11 -48.46 -1.58
C TYR A 27 10.01 -47.99 -0.62
N ALA A 28 8.74 -48.02 -1.02
CA ALA A 28 7.61 -47.76 -0.12
C ALA A 28 7.46 -48.88 0.92
N ALA A 29 7.64 -50.16 0.56
CA ALA A 29 7.68 -51.25 1.55
C ALA A 29 8.89 -51.15 2.49
N LEU A 30 10.04 -50.66 1.99
CA LEU A 30 11.22 -50.41 2.82
C LEU A 30 11.01 -49.23 3.78
N ALA A 31 10.43 -48.13 3.30
CA ALA A 31 10.09 -46.94 4.09
C ALA A 31 8.96 -47.24 5.10
N HIS A 32 7.94 -48.02 4.71
CA HIS A 32 6.85 -48.47 5.58
C HIS A 32 7.35 -49.41 6.69
N ARG A 33 8.30 -50.30 6.39
CA ARG A 33 8.99 -51.11 7.42
C ARG A 33 9.89 -50.27 8.34
N TYR A 34 10.47 -49.18 7.85
CA TYR A 34 11.30 -48.25 8.64
C TYR A 34 10.46 -47.32 9.53
N CYS A 35 9.32 -46.83 9.05
CA CYS A 35 8.37 -46.04 9.87
C CYS A 35 7.73 -46.90 10.96
N ALA A 36 7.36 -48.15 10.68
CA ALA A 36 6.85 -49.09 11.68
C ALA A 36 7.87 -49.43 12.79
N SER A 37 9.17 -49.32 12.51
CA SER A 37 10.24 -49.56 13.50
C SER A 37 10.64 -48.32 14.30
N LEU A 38 10.26 -47.11 13.86
CA LEU A 38 10.47 -45.86 14.60
C LEU A 38 9.37 -45.56 15.65
N HIS A 39 8.22 -46.23 15.58
CA HIS A 39 7.12 -46.09 16.56
C HIS A 39 7.22 -47.04 17.78
N VAL A 40 8.34 -47.75 17.96
CA VAL A 40 8.61 -48.61 19.14
C VAL A 40 9.62 -47.96 20.10
N TYR A 41 9.74 -46.63 20.11
CA TYR A 41 10.50 -45.91 21.15
C TYR A 41 9.56 -45.12 22.07
N GLU A 42 9.16 -45.76 23.17
CA GLU A 42 8.59 -45.05 24.33
C GLU A 42 9.61 -44.05 24.90
N PRO A 43 9.18 -42.87 25.38
CA PRO A 43 10.06 -41.95 26.09
C PRO A 43 10.38 -42.54 27.48
N LYS A 44 11.63 -42.98 27.68
CA LYS A 44 12.11 -43.36 29.01
C LYS A 44 12.15 -42.13 29.92
N LYS A 45 11.42 -42.19 31.05
CA LYS A 45 11.57 -41.32 32.22
C LYS A 45 13.04 -41.31 32.73
N PRO A 46 13.52 -40.22 33.34
CA PRO A 46 14.91 -40.14 33.81
C PRO A 46 15.07 -40.96 35.10
N ALA A 47 16.06 -41.85 35.14
CA ALA A 47 16.40 -42.61 36.34
C ALA A 47 17.71 -42.08 36.94
N HIS A 48 17.61 -41.64 38.19
CA HIS A 48 18.72 -41.38 39.09
C HIS A 48 19.61 -42.64 39.28
N TYR A 49 20.90 -42.37 39.42
CA TYR A 49 21.97 -43.29 39.81
C TYR A 49 21.65 -44.11 41.06
N SER A 50 21.95 -45.42 41.05
CA SER A 50 22.71 -46.08 42.13
C SER A 50 23.15 -47.52 41.75
N PHE A 51 24.20 -47.96 42.43
CA PHE A 51 25.16 -49.03 42.18
C PHE A 51 24.74 -50.45 42.62
N TYR A 52 25.63 -51.40 42.26
CA TYR A 52 25.77 -52.84 42.64
C TYR A 52 25.00 -53.84 41.77
N SER A 53 25.48 -55.02 41.36
CA SER A 53 26.76 -55.76 41.32
C SER A 53 26.35 -57.25 41.19
N ARG A 54 26.91 -58.00 40.21
CA ARG A 54 27.22 -59.47 40.20
C ARG A 54 26.15 -60.44 40.76
N ASN A 55 25.68 -61.47 40.07
CA ASN A 55 26.42 -62.61 39.46
C ASN A 55 25.42 -63.58 38.75
N PRO A 56 25.89 -64.64 38.04
CA PRO A 56 25.18 -65.29 36.93
C PRO A 56 24.70 -66.76 37.14
N ARG A 57 23.69 -67.18 36.33
CA ARG A 57 23.38 -68.54 35.76
C ARG A 57 23.16 -69.72 36.77
N PRO A 58 22.79 -70.98 36.37
CA PRO A 58 22.47 -71.60 35.05
C PRO A 58 21.28 -72.63 35.00
N THR A 59 21.02 -73.16 33.78
CA THR A 59 20.59 -74.56 33.40
C THR A 59 19.22 -75.10 33.85
N GLY A 60 18.33 -75.63 33.01
CA GLY A 60 18.42 -76.72 32.01
C GLY A 60 17.00 -77.17 31.54
N PRO A 61 16.80 -78.34 30.90
CA PRO A 61 16.47 -78.42 29.46
C PRO A 61 15.19 -79.21 29.05
N ASP A 62 15.00 -79.29 27.71
CA ASP A 62 14.29 -80.31 26.89
C ASP A 62 12.75 -80.28 26.72
N GLU A 63 12.26 -80.12 25.48
CA GLU A 63 11.86 -81.25 24.59
C GLU A 63 11.19 -80.82 23.25
N LYS A 64 11.73 -81.38 22.16
CA LYS A 64 11.09 -81.95 20.94
C LYS A 64 10.48 -81.07 19.82
N GLU A 65 11.11 -81.17 18.64
CA GLU A 65 10.57 -80.89 17.29
C GLU A 65 9.63 -82.04 16.78
N PRO A 66 8.98 -81.92 15.59
CA PRO A 66 9.68 -82.25 14.32
C PRO A 66 9.34 -81.38 13.08
N PHE A 67 10.30 -81.42 12.15
CA PHE A 67 10.38 -80.92 10.78
C PHE A 67 9.23 -81.27 9.80
N SER A 68 9.03 -80.42 8.78
CA SER A 68 9.02 -80.87 7.37
C SER A 68 9.29 -79.73 6.36
N LEU A 69 10.40 -79.84 5.64
CA LEU A 69 10.72 -79.13 4.39
C LEU A 69 10.04 -79.83 3.20
N VAL A 70 9.42 -79.07 2.28
CA VAL A 70 9.22 -79.50 0.89
C VAL A 70 9.35 -78.28 -0.06
N THR A 71 10.29 -78.36 -0.99
CA THR A 71 10.45 -77.51 -2.20
C THR A 71 9.99 -78.29 -3.45
N PRO A 72 9.78 -77.64 -4.63
CA PRO A 72 8.56 -77.74 -5.44
C PRO A 72 8.70 -78.62 -6.70
N PRO A 73 7.65 -78.77 -7.53
CA PRO A 73 7.81 -79.11 -8.93
C PRO A 73 7.49 -77.94 -9.88
N HIS A 74 8.32 -77.82 -10.92
CA HIS A 74 8.08 -77.02 -12.11
C HIS A 74 6.93 -77.59 -12.96
N THR A 75 6.06 -76.75 -13.50
CA THR A 75 5.41 -76.99 -14.80
C THR A 75 5.16 -75.66 -15.52
N GLN A 76 5.49 -75.65 -16.81
CA GLN A 76 5.46 -74.52 -17.74
C GLN A 76 4.05 -74.14 -18.21
N GLN A 77 3.89 -72.84 -18.53
CA GLN A 77 3.08 -72.20 -19.59
C GLN A 77 1.57 -72.52 -19.70
N PHE A 78 0.72 -71.47 -19.57
CA PHE A 78 0.02 -70.80 -20.69
C PHE A 78 -0.75 -69.56 -20.15
N MET A 79 -0.69 -68.45 -20.88
CA MET A 79 -1.27 -67.15 -20.51
C MET A 79 -2.81 -67.12 -20.56
N GLY A 80 -3.41 -66.29 -19.71
CA GLY A 80 -4.84 -65.95 -19.77
C GLY A 80 -5.25 -64.76 -18.89
N ASN A 81 -4.69 -63.56 -19.15
CA ASN A 81 -5.21 -62.18 -19.00
C ASN A 81 -6.29 -61.77 -17.95
N GLY A 82 -6.51 -62.48 -16.85
CA GLY A 82 -7.54 -62.10 -15.85
C GLY A 82 -7.02 -61.64 -14.47
N TYR A 83 -5.85 -62.11 -14.05
CA TYR A 83 -5.48 -62.10 -12.62
C TYR A 83 -4.49 -61.02 -12.18
N GLN A 84 -3.84 -60.30 -13.10
CA GLN A 84 -2.84 -59.28 -12.70
C GLN A 84 -3.43 -57.92 -12.31
N MET A 85 -4.60 -57.51 -12.84
CA MET A 85 -5.18 -56.20 -12.49
C MET A 85 -5.86 -56.16 -11.11
N ALA A 86 -6.32 -57.31 -10.58
CA ALA A 86 -6.98 -57.37 -9.28
C ALA A 86 -6.00 -57.12 -8.12
N SER A 87 -4.76 -57.64 -8.22
CA SER A 87 -3.73 -57.52 -7.19
C SER A 87 -3.15 -56.10 -7.06
N PHE A 88 -3.21 -55.27 -8.12
CA PHE A 88 -2.75 -53.87 -8.09
C PHE A 88 -3.71 -52.90 -7.40
N ASN A 89 -4.94 -53.35 -7.14
CA ASN A 89 -5.94 -52.60 -6.40
C ASN A 89 -6.08 -53.13 -4.98
N MET A 90 -5.12 -53.87 -4.43
CA MET A 90 -5.21 -54.37 -3.05
C MET A 90 -4.24 -53.59 -2.15
N VAL A 91 -4.77 -52.97 -1.10
CA VAL A 91 -3.98 -52.43 0.01
C VAL A 91 -3.98 -53.49 1.11
N THR A 92 -2.80 -53.95 1.51
CA THR A 92 -2.64 -54.83 2.66
C THR A 92 -2.71 -53.97 3.91
N ARG A 93 -3.80 -54.10 4.68
CA ARG A 93 -3.95 -53.43 5.97
C ARG A 93 -2.96 -54.02 6.97
N ILE A 94 -2.63 -53.28 8.03
CA ILE A 94 -1.70 -53.72 9.09
C ILE A 94 -2.18 -55.01 9.77
N ASP A 95 -3.48 -55.27 9.78
CA ASP A 95 -4.11 -56.50 10.27
C ASP A 95 -4.01 -57.70 9.30
N GLY A 96 -3.37 -57.53 8.14
CA GLY A 96 -3.21 -58.56 7.12
C GLY A 96 -4.43 -58.75 6.21
N THR A 97 -5.47 -57.92 6.33
CA THR A 97 -6.64 -57.99 5.45
C THR A 97 -6.42 -57.25 4.12
N GLU A 98 -6.85 -57.85 3.01
CA GLU A 98 -6.79 -57.25 1.68
C GLU A 98 -8.01 -56.34 1.45
N GLY A 99 -7.79 -55.03 1.30
CA GLY A 99 -8.83 -54.06 0.95
C GLY A 99 -8.68 -53.52 -0.47
N PHE A 100 -9.79 -53.22 -1.16
CA PHE A 100 -9.75 -52.57 -2.47
C PHE A 100 -9.27 -51.12 -2.37
N ASN A 101 -8.25 -50.75 -3.15
CA ASN A 101 -7.71 -49.41 -3.30
C ASN A 101 -8.71 -48.56 -4.09
N SER A 102 -9.38 -47.64 -3.38
CA SER A 102 -10.38 -46.74 -3.96
C SER A 102 -9.78 -45.49 -4.62
N GLN A 103 -8.47 -45.30 -4.59
CA GLN A 103 -7.82 -44.11 -5.15
C GLN A 103 -7.64 -44.21 -6.67
N SER A 104 -7.80 -43.07 -7.33
CA SER A 104 -7.52 -42.89 -8.75
C SER A 104 -6.02 -43.06 -9.07
N ILE A 105 -5.70 -43.18 -10.37
CA ILE A 105 -4.32 -43.24 -10.85
C ILE A 105 -3.61 -41.90 -10.57
N GLU A 106 -4.33 -40.79 -10.74
CA GLU A 106 -3.88 -39.43 -10.47
C GLU A 106 -3.48 -39.24 -9.00
N GLU A 107 -4.33 -39.66 -8.05
CA GLU A 107 -4.04 -39.58 -6.62
C GLU A 107 -2.79 -40.37 -6.27
N ARG A 108 -2.71 -41.64 -6.68
CA ARG A 108 -1.56 -42.49 -6.38
C ARG A 108 -0.25 -41.93 -6.92
N ASN A 109 -0.26 -41.43 -8.15
CA ASN A 109 0.93 -40.85 -8.76
C ASN A 109 1.38 -39.57 -8.05
N PHE A 110 0.43 -38.70 -7.67
CA PHE A 110 0.77 -37.47 -6.97
C PHE A 110 1.21 -37.73 -5.53
N GLN A 111 0.51 -38.61 -4.80
CA GLN A 111 0.86 -39.02 -3.45
C GLN A 111 2.25 -39.66 -3.40
N ALA A 112 2.59 -40.51 -4.37
CA ALA A 112 3.95 -41.04 -4.54
C ALA A 112 4.98 -39.91 -4.71
N ALA A 113 4.70 -38.92 -5.55
CA ALA A 113 5.59 -37.78 -5.74
C ALA A 113 5.75 -36.93 -4.45
N LEU A 114 4.69 -36.78 -3.66
CA LEU A 114 4.73 -36.08 -2.38
C LEU A 114 5.59 -36.82 -1.35
N ILE A 115 5.44 -38.15 -1.23
CA ILE A 115 6.30 -38.98 -0.36
C ILE A 115 7.77 -38.83 -0.74
N MET A 116 8.09 -38.90 -2.04
CA MET A 116 9.47 -38.72 -2.49
C MET A 116 9.98 -37.30 -2.21
N THR A 117 9.11 -36.29 -2.30
CA THR A 117 9.48 -34.90 -1.97
C THR A 117 9.70 -34.71 -0.48
N GLU A 118 8.88 -35.34 0.37
CA GLU A 118 9.08 -35.35 1.81
C GLU A 118 10.44 -36.01 2.18
N CYS A 119 10.76 -37.14 1.54
CA CYS A 119 12.06 -37.80 1.70
C CYS A 119 13.24 -36.91 1.24
N HIS A 120 13.06 -36.10 0.20
CA HIS A 120 14.06 -35.14 -0.29
C HIS A 120 14.41 -34.09 0.76
N PHE A 121 13.39 -33.51 1.41
CA PHE A 121 13.57 -32.46 2.41
C PHE A 121 14.07 -33.02 3.74
N THR A 122 13.52 -34.13 4.20
CA THR A 122 13.92 -34.81 5.46
C THR A 122 15.22 -35.60 5.37
N ARG A 123 15.68 -35.91 4.15
CA ARG A 123 16.79 -36.83 3.83
C ARG A 123 16.61 -38.25 4.39
N LYS A 124 15.36 -38.67 4.61
CA LYS A 124 15.01 -39.97 5.22
C LYS A 124 13.91 -40.68 4.41
N PRO A 125 14.22 -41.79 3.69
CA PRO A 125 15.56 -42.22 3.29
C PRO A 125 16.20 -41.26 2.28
N PRO A 126 17.53 -41.26 2.13
CA PRO A 126 18.20 -40.45 1.10
C PRO A 126 17.80 -40.93 -0.31
N ILE A 127 17.40 -39.99 -1.16
CA ILE A 127 17.00 -40.28 -2.53
C ILE A 127 18.04 -39.75 -3.53
N GLY A 128 18.29 -40.52 -4.58
CA GLY A 128 19.25 -40.14 -5.62
C GLY A 128 18.68 -39.12 -6.62
N ARG A 129 19.56 -38.39 -7.31
CA ARG A 129 19.21 -37.33 -8.28
C ARG A 129 18.27 -37.78 -9.41
N LYS A 130 18.38 -39.04 -9.85
CA LYS A 130 17.47 -39.63 -10.86
C LYS A 130 16.02 -39.67 -10.35
N THR A 131 15.84 -40.02 -9.08
CA THR A 131 14.54 -40.11 -8.42
C THR A 131 13.94 -38.72 -8.22
N VAL A 132 14.76 -37.74 -7.82
CA VAL A 132 14.35 -36.32 -7.74
C VAL A 132 13.85 -35.82 -9.09
N ASN A 133 14.59 -36.09 -10.18
CA ASN A 133 14.19 -35.69 -11.53
C ASN A 133 12.87 -36.33 -11.99
N MET A 134 12.66 -37.61 -11.68
CA MET A 134 11.38 -38.29 -11.98
C MET A 134 10.22 -37.74 -11.16
N THR A 135 10.48 -37.37 -9.90
CA THR A 135 9.50 -36.75 -9.00
C THR A 135 9.09 -35.38 -9.53
N LEU A 136 10.05 -34.54 -9.90
CA LEU A 136 9.81 -33.23 -10.51
C LEU A 136 9.00 -33.34 -11.81
N ALA A 137 9.31 -34.30 -12.68
CA ALA A 137 8.55 -34.54 -13.91
C ALA A 137 7.09 -34.95 -13.63
N THR A 138 6.85 -35.72 -12.58
CA THR A 138 5.51 -36.13 -12.15
C THR A 138 4.72 -34.96 -11.58
N ILE A 139 5.37 -34.10 -10.79
CA ILE A 139 4.77 -32.87 -10.24
C ILE A 139 4.40 -31.91 -11.38
N LYS A 140 5.30 -31.67 -12.35
CA LYS A 140 5.00 -30.82 -13.51
C LYS A 140 3.79 -31.31 -14.30
N ARG A 141 3.70 -32.62 -14.56
CA ARG A 141 2.53 -33.22 -15.23
C ARG A 141 1.24 -33.05 -14.42
N THR A 142 1.32 -33.18 -13.10
CA THR A 142 0.16 -33.00 -12.20
C THR A 142 -0.29 -31.55 -12.17
N MET A 143 0.66 -30.60 -12.18
CA MET A 143 0.38 -29.17 -12.28
C MET A 143 -0.35 -28.81 -13.58
N GLU A 144 0.12 -29.30 -14.73
CA GLU A 144 -0.56 -29.11 -16.02
C GLU A 144 -1.97 -29.70 -16.04
N LYS A 145 -2.15 -30.89 -15.46
CA LYS A 145 -3.44 -31.57 -15.34
C LYS A 145 -4.41 -30.80 -14.45
N THR A 146 -3.98 -30.35 -13.28
CA THR A 146 -4.83 -29.60 -12.33
C THR A 146 -5.22 -28.23 -12.84
N LEU A 147 -4.41 -27.61 -13.71
CA LEU A 147 -4.78 -26.37 -14.38
C LEU A 147 -5.96 -26.58 -15.34
N ASN A 148 -5.91 -27.65 -16.15
CA ASN A 148 -6.80 -27.81 -17.30
C ASN A 148 -8.01 -28.73 -17.07
N VAL A 149 -7.98 -29.59 -16.03
CA VAL A 149 -8.99 -30.64 -15.83
C VAL A 149 -9.64 -30.52 -14.46
N SER A 150 -10.95 -30.21 -14.42
CA SER A 150 -11.73 -30.01 -13.20
C SER A 150 -11.83 -31.27 -12.36
N GLU A 151 -12.04 -32.42 -12.97
CA GLU A 151 -12.23 -33.70 -12.29
C GLU A 151 -10.96 -34.08 -11.51
N ILE A 152 -9.79 -33.80 -12.10
CA ILE A 152 -8.50 -34.06 -11.44
C ILE A 152 -8.34 -33.14 -10.23
N ARG A 153 -8.70 -31.85 -10.35
CA ARG A 153 -8.70 -30.94 -9.19
C ARG A 153 -9.59 -31.47 -8.08
N GLU A 154 -10.81 -31.89 -8.41
CA GLU A 154 -11.80 -32.36 -7.45
C GLU A 154 -11.33 -33.61 -6.71
N VAL A 155 -10.83 -34.60 -7.46
CA VAL A 155 -10.34 -35.86 -6.89
C VAL A 155 -9.16 -35.63 -5.96
N LEU A 156 -8.17 -34.83 -6.36
CA LEU A 156 -7.03 -34.52 -5.48
C LEU A 156 -7.46 -33.68 -4.27
N ALA A 157 -8.33 -32.69 -4.46
CA ALA A 157 -8.76 -31.77 -3.41
C ALA A 157 -9.59 -32.43 -2.31
N LYS A 158 -10.32 -33.51 -2.61
CA LYS A 158 -11.10 -34.28 -1.63
C LYS A 158 -10.27 -35.33 -0.88
N ASN A 159 -9.00 -35.52 -1.24
CA ASN A 159 -8.12 -36.47 -0.59
C ASN A 159 -7.32 -35.78 0.53
N VAL A 160 -7.71 -36.04 1.78
CA VAL A 160 -7.08 -35.43 2.98
C VAL A 160 -5.59 -35.77 3.09
N ASP A 161 -5.17 -36.97 2.65
CA ASP A 161 -3.77 -37.37 2.75
C ASP A 161 -2.86 -36.54 1.84
N ILE A 162 -3.35 -36.14 0.67
CA ILE A 162 -2.60 -35.26 -0.24
C ILE A 162 -2.33 -33.91 0.44
N TRP A 163 -3.33 -33.34 1.11
CA TRP A 163 -3.17 -32.08 1.85
C TRP A 163 -2.21 -32.22 3.04
N MET A 164 -2.33 -33.31 3.81
CA MET A 164 -1.41 -33.60 4.92
C MET A 164 0.04 -33.73 4.43
N ARG A 165 0.28 -34.46 3.33
CA ARG A 165 1.63 -34.59 2.77
C ARG A 165 2.18 -33.29 2.19
N LEU A 166 1.33 -32.45 1.58
CA LEU A 166 1.72 -31.10 1.20
C LEU A 166 2.18 -30.32 2.43
N GLN A 167 1.42 -30.33 3.52
CA GLN A 167 1.80 -29.66 4.76
C GLN A 167 3.15 -30.16 5.31
N LEU A 168 3.36 -31.48 5.36
CA LEU A 168 4.63 -32.07 5.82
C LEU A 168 5.82 -31.66 4.95
N VAL A 169 5.63 -31.62 3.63
CA VAL A 169 6.66 -31.16 2.69
C VAL A 169 7.04 -29.72 2.98
N PHE A 170 6.07 -28.80 3.09
CA PHE A 170 6.35 -27.39 3.38
C PHE A 170 6.98 -27.22 4.77
N TYR A 171 6.47 -27.92 5.78
CA TYR A 171 7.02 -27.92 7.13
C TYR A 171 8.50 -28.35 7.16
N ALA A 172 8.88 -29.39 6.41
CA ALA A 172 10.26 -29.84 6.32
C ALA A 172 11.14 -28.92 5.45
N ALA A 173 10.55 -28.23 4.47
CA ALA A 173 11.28 -27.41 3.52
C ALA A 173 11.64 -26.03 4.05
N ILE A 174 10.73 -25.37 4.79
CA ILE A 174 10.90 -23.97 5.24
C ILE A 174 12.16 -23.78 6.09
N PRO A 175 12.44 -24.57 7.16
CA PRO A 175 13.66 -24.40 7.94
C PRO A 175 14.94 -24.60 7.12
N ARG A 176 14.87 -25.48 6.11
CA ARG A 176 16.01 -25.79 5.24
C ARG A 176 16.27 -24.70 4.20
N LEU A 177 15.23 -24.03 3.72
CA LEU A 177 15.37 -22.82 2.92
C LEU A 177 15.96 -21.69 3.78
N GLY A 178 15.40 -21.50 4.99
CA GLY A 178 15.90 -20.54 5.98
C GLY A 178 17.40 -20.70 6.24
N ALA A 179 17.86 -21.89 6.65
CA ALA A 179 19.27 -22.15 6.96
C ALA A 179 20.24 -21.99 5.76
N ARG A 180 19.72 -21.93 4.52
CA ARG A 180 20.52 -21.75 3.30
C ARG A 180 20.43 -20.35 2.72
N SER A 181 19.54 -19.52 3.26
CA SER A 181 19.29 -18.17 2.80
C SER A 181 19.48 -17.12 3.90
N LEU A 182 19.48 -17.52 5.17
CA LEU A 182 19.56 -16.68 6.38
C LEU A 182 20.42 -17.36 7.46
N GLN A 183 20.98 -16.60 8.40
CA GLN A 183 21.79 -17.11 9.51
C GLN A 183 20.95 -17.85 10.59
N GLU A 184 21.55 -18.80 11.32
CA GLU A 184 20.90 -19.74 12.26
C GLU A 184 20.16 -19.11 13.45
N THR A 185 20.37 -17.81 13.77
CA THR A 185 19.72 -17.12 14.91
C THR A 185 18.26 -16.70 14.64
N TYR A 186 17.60 -17.30 13.65
CA TYR A 186 16.22 -16.98 13.29
C TYR A 186 15.22 -17.52 14.33
N SER A 187 14.77 -16.63 15.22
CA SER A 187 13.48 -16.75 15.91
C SER A 187 12.41 -16.00 15.12
N GLU A 188 11.15 -16.46 15.15
CA GLU A 188 9.98 -15.71 14.63
C GLU A 188 9.86 -14.29 15.23
N THR A 189 10.63 -14.01 16.30
CA THR A 189 10.66 -12.75 17.07
C THR A 189 11.98 -11.97 16.98
N ALA A 190 12.94 -12.37 16.13
CA ALA A 190 14.26 -11.71 16.09
C ALA A 190 14.22 -10.36 15.34
N PRO A 191 15.03 -9.34 15.74
CA PRO A 191 15.14 -8.07 15.02
C PRO A 191 15.57 -8.30 13.57
N ARG A 192 14.95 -7.56 12.64
CA ARG A 192 15.10 -7.75 11.18
C ARG A 192 16.48 -7.36 10.62
N ASN A 193 17.39 -6.88 11.48
CA ASN A 193 18.75 -6.46 11.12
C ASN A 193 19.72 -7.65 11.23
N VAL A 194 19.83 -8.45 10.17
CA VAL A 194 20.89 -9.47 10.03
C VAL A 194 21.85 -8.97 8.95
N ASP A 195 23.15 -9.00 9.24
CA ASP A 195 24.24 -8.54 8.36
C ASP A 195 24.10 -9.08 6.92
N ILE A 196 23.86 -8.16 5.98
CA ILE A 196 23.64 -8.40 4.54
C ILE A 196 24.76 -9.24 3.88
N PRO A 197 26.06 -9.07 4.22
CA PRO A 197 27.14 -9.84 3.59
C PRO A 197 27.04 -11.36 3.79
N GLU A 198 26.57 -11.83 4.94
CA GLU A 198 26.54 -13.27 5.26
C GLU A 198 25.39 -14.00 4.55
N SER A 199 24.22 -13.35 4.44
CA SER A 199 23.07 -13.84 3.65
C SER A 199 23.45 -14.06 2.18
N SER A 200 24.19 -13.10 1.61
CA SER A 200 24.65 -13.18 0.21
C SER A 200 25.59 -14.38 -0.02
N THR A 201 26.48 -14.65 0.94
CA THR A 201 27.43 -15.76 0.88
C THR A 201 26.69 -17.10 0.93
N LEU A 202 25.76 -17.27 1.88
CA LEU A 202 24.99 -18.51 2.04
C LEU A 202 24.18 -18.86 0.78
N ILE A 203 23.53 -17.86 0.17
CA ILE A 203 22.77 -18.06 -1.06
C ILE A 203 23.68 -18.46 -2.22
N ALA A 204 24.85 -17.82 -2.35
CA ALA A 204 25.81 -18.10 -3.41
C ALA A 204 26.38 -19.52 -3.32
N GLU A 205 26.67 -19.99 -2.11
CA GLU A 205 27.16 -21.35 -1.82
C GLU A 205 26.10 -22.43 -2.08
N ASN A 206 24.83 -22.14 -1.75
CA ASN A 206 23.74 -23.09 -1.85
C ASN A 206 22.90 -22.96 -3.13
N HIS A 207 23.28 -22.09 -4.06
CA HIS A 207 22.54 -21.69 -5.26
C HIS A 207 21.85 -22.86 -5.99
N ALA A 208 22.60 -23.90 -6.38
CA ALA A 208 22.05 -25.02 -7.15
C ALA A 208 20.94 -25.79 -6.41
N THR A 209 21.04 -25.87 -5.09
CA THR A 209 20.01 -26.55 -4.27
C THR A 209 18.81 -25.67 -4.00
N LEU A 210 19.03 -24.36 -3.81
CA LEU A 210 17.94 -23.38 -3.67
C LEU A 210 17.11 -23.30 -4.96
N LEU A 211 17.78 -23.28 -6.12
CA LEU A 211 17.13 -23.29 -7.43
C LEU A 211 16.17 -24.47 -7.59
N GLU A 212 16.63 -25.68 -7.24
CA GLU A 212 15.84 -26.92 -7.32
C GLU A 212 14.69 -26.90 -6.30
N ASP A 213 14.97 -26.57 -5.05
CA ASP A 213 14.01 -26.59 -3.94
C ASP A 213 12.90 -25.53 -4.13
N LEU A 214 13.25 -24.28 -4.49
CA LEU A 214 12.29 -23.21 -4.76
C LEU A 214 11.40 -23.54 -5.97
N THR A 215 11.98 -24.08 -7.05
CA THR A 215 11.21 -24.49 -8.23
C THR A 215 10.23 -25.60 -7.89
N LEU A 216 10.65 -26.58 -7.10
CA LEU A 216 9.83 -27.71 -6.67
C LEU A 216 8.65 -27.24 -5.81
N LEU A 217 8.91 -26.43 -4.79
CA LEU A 217 7.90 -25.89 -3.89
C LEU A 217 6.91 -24.99 -4.61
N ASN A 218 7.38 -24.15 -5.53
CA ASN A 218 6.50 -23.31 -6.35
C ASN A 218 5.51 -24.18 -7.16
N ASN A 219 5.96 -25.27 -7.78
CA ASN A 219 5.07 -26.14 -8.54
C ASN A 219 4.05 -26.86 -7.65
N LEU A 220 4.44 -27.29 -6.44
CA LEU A 220 3.53 -27.89 -5.47
C LEU A 220 2.49 -26.89 -4.97
N LEU A 221 2.89 -25.65 -4.72
CA LEU A 221 1.99 -24.59 -4.28
C LEU A 221 0.98 -24.22 -5.37
N VAL A 222 1.40 -24.20 -6.65
CA VAL A 222 0.48 -24.02 -7.78
C VAL A 222 -0.56 -25.14 -7.82
N ILE A 223 -0.17 -26.40 -7.59
CA ILE A 223 -1.12 -27.52 -7.52
C ILE A 223 -2.11 -27.31 -6.36
N ALA A 224 -1.62 -27.01 -5.16
CA ALA A 224 -2.45 -26.75 -3.99
C ALA A 224 -3.43 -25.59 -4.22
N ARG A 225 -2.95 -24.48 -4.78
CA ARG A 225 -3.78 -23.32 -5.18
C ARG A 225 -4.86 -23.71 -6.21
N ASN A 226 -4.53 -24.56 -7.18
CA ASN A 226 -5.50 -25.05 -8.17
C ASN A 226 -6.57 -25.91 -7.48
N MET A 227 -6.20 -26.79 -6.54
CA MET A 227 -7.13 -27.62 -5.76
C MET A 227 -8.15 -26.77 -4.97
N LEU A 228 -7.78 -25.58 -4.50
CA LEU A 228 -8.70 -24.64 -3.83
C LEU A 228 -9.81 -24.09 -4.73
N ALA A 229 -9.76 -24.29 -6.05
CA ALA A 229 -10.88 -23.99 -6.94
C ALA A 229 -12.16 -24.78 -6.59
N ILE A 230 -12.04 -25.88 -5.82
CA ILE A 230 -13.15 -26.70 -5.31
C ILE A 230 -13.87 -26.04 -4.13
N LYS A 231 -13.36 -24.90 -3.61
CA LYS A 231 -13.98 -24.07 -2.57
C LYS A 231 -14.11 -24.78 -1.22
N GLU A 232 -15.26 -24.66 -0.55
CA GLU A 232 -15.46 -24.93 0.88
C GLU A 232 -14.82 -26.24 1.36
N VAL A 233 -15.04 -27.34 0.66
CA VAL A 233 -14.49 -28.66 1.07
C VAL A 233 -12.96 -28.65 1.07
N ALA A 234 -12.35 -28.14 0.00
CA ALA A 234 -10.90 -28.07 -0.13
C ALA A 234 -10.28 -27.06 0.84
N GLN A 235 -10.94 -25.91 1.00
CA GLN A 235 -10.55 -24.85 1.92
C GLN A 235 -10.60 -25.31 3.38
N ASP A 236 -11.65 -26.02 3.79
CA ASP A 236 -11.80 -26.56 5.15
C ASP A 236 -10.76 -27.65 5.44
N ILE A 237 -10.52 -28.57 4.50
CA ILE A 237 -9.46 -29.58 4.65
C ILE A 237 -8.10 -28.90 4.75
N CYS A 238 -7.79 -27.97 3.85
CA CYS A 238 -6.54 -27.23 3.83
C CYS A 238 -6.27 -26.48 5.15
N SER A 239 -7.28 -25.79 5.69
CA SER A 239 -7.21 -25.10 6.98
C SER A 239 -7.08 -26.09 8.15
N THR A 240 -7.74 -27.25 8.08
CA THR A 240 -7.64 -28.28 9.14
C THR A 240 -6.24 -28.91 9.20
N VAL A 241 -5.62 -29.15 8.05
CA VAL A 241 -4.24 -29.65 8.00
C VAL A 241 -3.21 -28.56 8.30
N GLN A 242 -3.62 -27.29 8.44
CA GLN A 242 -2.76 -26.13 8.71
C GLN A 242 -1.71 -25.86 7.63
N LEU A 243 -2.01 -26.15 6.36
CA LEU A 243 -1.11 -25.82 5.25
C LEU A 243 -0.99 -24.30 5.10
N ASP A 244 -2.10 -23.57 5.26
CA ASP A 244 -2.14 -22.10 5.28
C ASP A 244 -1.14 -21.50 6.27
N LYS A 245 -1.00 -22.06 7.46
CA LYS A 245 -0.01 -21.61 8.45
C LYS A 245 1.43 -21.81 7.98
N GLN A 246 1.72 -22.91 7.29
CA GLN A 246 3.04 -23.11 6.69
C GLN A 246 3.31 -22.12 5.55
N ILE A 247 2.29 -21.81 4.74
CA ILE A 247 2.42 -20.81 3.67
C ILE A 247 2.65 -19.40 4.25
N THR A 248 2.01 -19.05 5.37
CA THR A 248 2.31 -17.81 6.09
C THR A 248 3.77 -17.73 6.52
N LYS A 249 4.32 -18.80 7.12
CA LYS A 249 5.75 -18.87 7.48
C LYS A 249 6.67 -18.75 6.25
N LEU A 250 6.26 -19.32 5.12
CA LEU A 250 6.99 -19.19 3.86
C LEU A 250 6.96 -17.76 3.31
N ILE A 251 5.88 -17.01 3.53
CA ILE A 251 5.83 -15.58 3.20
C ILE A 251 6.82 -14.80 4.06
N VAL A 252 6.85 -15.03 5.38
CA VAL A 252 7.83 -14.39 6.29
C VAL A 252 9.25 -14.63 5.79
N LEU A 253 9.60 -15.89 5.49
CA LEU A 253 10.90 -16.24 4.95
C LEU A 253 11.19 -15.55 3.61
N GLY A 254 10.22 -15.55 2.70
CA GLY A 254 10.36 -14.91 1.40
C GLY A 254 10.64 -13.42 1.52
N VAL A 255 9.84 -12.71 2.31
CA VAL A 255 10.00 -11.28 2.61
C VAL A 255 11.41 -11.01 3.14
N ASN A 256 11.83 -11.71 4.20
CA ASN A 256 13.15 -11.52 4.82
C ASN A 256 14.34 -11.76 3.89
N VAL A 257 14.20 -12.65 2.90
CA VAL A 257 15.26 -12.91 1.91
C VAL A 257 15.27 -11.84 0.82
N THR A 258 14.11 -11.29 0.46
CA THR A 258 13.95 -10.36 -0.65
C THR A 258 14.00 -8.88 -0.27
N SER A 259 13.70 -8.51 0.98
CA SER A 259 13.76 -7.12 1.47
C SER A 259 15.19 -6.60 1.58
N LYS A 260 16.17 -7.51 1.68
CA LYS A 260 17.58 -7.22 1.63
C LYS A 260 18.01 -7.09 0.17
N GLY A 261 18.02 -5.88 -0.35
CA GLY A 261 18.67 -5.60 -1.64
C GLY A 261 20.13 -6.05 -1.58
N TYR A 262 20.57 -6.89 -2.51
CA TYR A 262 21.99 -7.23 -2.67
C TYR A 262 22.66 -6.18 -3.55
N ASP A 263 22.52 -4.92 -3.16
CA ASP A 263 23.19 -3.81 -3.82
C ASP A 263 24.55 -3.62 -3.16
N GLY A 264 25.60 -3.82 -3.94
CA GLY A 264 26.95 -3.79 -3.40
C GLY A 264 27.98 -3.86 -4.50
N GLU A 265 28.76 -2.79 -4.59
CA GLU A 265 30.02 -2.69 -5.34
C GLU A 265 31.04 -3.79 -4.95
N ASN A 266 30.77 -4.53 -3.86
CA ASN A 266 31.64 -5.57 -3.27
C ASN A 266 31.36 -7.02 -3.72
N VAL A 267 30.39 -7.27 -4.61
CA VAL A 267 30.08 -8.63 -5.12
C VAL A 267 30.49 -8.77 -6.59
N ASP A 268 31.16 -9.87 -6.96
CA ASP A 268 31.52 -10.10 -8.36
C ASP A 268 30.28 -10.37 -9.23
N ASN A 269 30.39 -10.08 -10.54
CA ASN A 269 29.25 -10.18 -11.48
C ASN A 269 28.60 -11.58 -11.52
N HIS A 270 29.37 -12.65 -11.29
CA HIS A 270 28.84 -14.02 -11.33
C HIS A 270 28.01 -14.34 -10.08
N THR A 271 28.50 -13.93 -8.91
CA THR A 271 27.76 -14.06 -7.65
C THR A 271 26.51 -13.19 -7.64
N ARG A 272 26.58 -11.96 -8.16
CA ARG A 272 25.39 -11.10 -8.34
C ARG A 272 24.31 -11.76 -9.20
N GLY A 273 24.71 -12.41 -10.30
CA GLY A 273 23.77 -13.15 -11.16
C GLY A 273 23.04 -14.27 -10.41
N LYS A 274 23.74 -15.02 -9.56
CA LYS A 274 23.15 -16.07 -8.71
C LYS A 274 22.19 -15.51 -7.67
N LEU A 275 22.57 -14.42 -7.00
CA LEU A 275 21.74 -13.75 -5.99
C LEU A 275 20.42 -13.28 -6.61
N ASN A 276 20.50 -12.56 -7.74
CA ASN A 276 19.32 -12.07 -8.45
C ASN A 276 18.40 -13.22 -8.89
N GLU A 277 18.95 -14.33 -9.38
CA GLU A 277 18.14 -15.49 -9.78
C GLU A 277 17.38 -16.10 -8.60
N ILE A 278 18.01 -16.24 -7.44
CA ILE A 278 17.35 -16.78 -6.23
C ILE A 278 16.32 -15.79 -5.68
N THR A 279 16.64 -14.49 -5.64
CA THR A 279 15.71 -13.43 -5.23
C THR A 279 14.45 -13.44 -6.10
N GLU A 280 14.60 -13.55 -7.43
CA GLU A 280 13.45 -13.63 -8.35
C GLU A 280 12.63 -14.91 -8.16
N LEU A 281 13.26 -16.04 -7.80
CA LEU A 281 12.52 -17.25 -7.44
C LEU A 281 11.74 -17.11 -6.13
N TYR A 282 12.29 -16.42 -5.12
CA TYR A 282 11.55 -16.09 -3.91
C TYR A 282 10.39 -15.14 -4.20
N LYS A 283 10.58 -14.07 -4.99
CA LYS A 283 9.48 -13.19 -5.43
C LYS A 283 8.38 -13.98 -6.15
N LYS A 284 8.75 -14.87 -7.07
CA LYS A 284 7.78 -15.75 -7.76
C LYS A 284 7.03 -16.67 -6.79
N LEU A 285 7.71 -17.20 -5.79
CA LEU A 285 7.11 -18.04 -4.76
C LEU A 285 6.16 -17.21 -3.86
N LEU A 286 6.55 -16.00 -3.47
CA LEU A 286 5.70 -15.03 -2.74
C LEU A 286 4.42 -14.73 -3.51
N VAL A 287 4.51 -14.43 -4.80
CA VAL A 287 3.33 -14.24 -5.67
C VAL A 287 2.40 -15.46 -5.62
N THR A 288 2.97 -16.67 -5.69
CA THR A 288 2.19 -17.90 -5.63
C THR A 288 1.56 -18.12 -4.25
N CYS A 289 2.23 -17.74 -3.17
CA CYS A 289 1.69 -17.75 -1.80
C CYS A 289 0.51 -16.80 -1.66
N LEU A 290 0.61 -15.58 -2.18
CA LEU A 290 -0.48 -14.61 -2.17
C LEU A 290 -1.67 -15.09 -2.99
N GLN A 291 -1.44 -15.69 -4.17
CA GLN A 291 -2.50 -16.29 -4.98
C GLN A 291 -3.15 -17.51 -4.29
N PHE A 292 -2.38 -18.27 -3.51
CA PHE A 292 -2.90 -19.35 -2.68
C PHE A 292 -3.82 -18.80 -1.57
N LEU A 293 -3.38 -17.79 -0.81
CA LEU A 293 -4.17 -17.16 0.25
C LEU A 293 -5.43 -16.47 -0.29
N HIS A 294 -5.34 -15.88 -1.48
CA HIS A 294 -6.48 -15.37 -2.21
C HIS A 294 -7.54 -16.46 -2.44
N ASN A 295 -7.13 -17.61 -2.99
CA ASN A 295 -8.04 -18.72 -3.24
C ASN A 295 -8.57 -19.37 -1.95
N MET A 296 -7.80 -19.35 -0.86
CA MET A 296 -8.22 -19.82 0.46
C MET A 296 -9.39 -19.02 1.02
N THR A 297 -9.33 -17.69 0.89
CA THR A 297 -10.34 -16.78 1.44
C THR A 297 -11.53 -16.55 0.50
N MET A 298 -11.35 -16.87 -0.79
CA MET A 298 -12.33 -16.57 -1.83
C MET A 298 -13.68 -17.25 -1.62
N GLY A 299 -14.70 -16.43 -1.33
CA GLY A 299 -16.09 -16.86 -1.11
C GLY A 299 -16.36 -17.45 0.28
N ASN A 300 -15.42 -17.38 1.22
CA ASN A 300 -15.55 -18.00 2.53
C ASN A 300 -15.31 -16.99 3.66
N ASP A 301 -16.38 -16.46 4.25
CA ASP A 301 -16.29 -15.42 5.29
C ASP A 301 -15.60 -15.87 6.58
N ARG A 302 -15.75 -17.14 6.96
CA ARG A 302 -15.02 -17.70 8.10
C ARG A 302 -13.52 -17.63 7.87
N LEU A 303 -13.05 -18.07 6.71
CA LEU A 303 -11.62 -18.05 6.39
C LEU A 303 -11.08 -16.64 6.12
N LYS A 304 -11.90 -15.70 5.64
CA LYS A 304 -11.53 -14.28 5.60
C LYS A 304 -11.26 -13.73 7.00
N MET A 305 -12.10 -14.11 7.98
CA MET A 305 -11.91 -13.71 9.37
C MET A 305 -10.65 -14.37 9.98
N VAL A 306 -10.41 -15.66 9.71
CA VAL A 306 -9.17 -16.34 10.15
C VAL A 306 -7.94 -15.67 9.54
N PHE A 307 -7.98 -15.38 8.24
CA PHE A 307 -6.90 -14.70 7.55
C PHE A 307 -6.61 -13.33 8.20
N TRP A 308 -7.63 -12.50 8.45
CA TRP A 308 -7.38 -11.22 9.12
C TRP A 308 -6.94 -11.34 10.57
N PHE A 309 -7.39 -12.37 11.27
CA PHE A 309 -6.89 -12.65 12.61
C PHE A 309 -5.38 -12.95 12.59
N ASP A 310 -4.89 -13.68 11.58
CA ASP A 310 -3.46 -13.98 11.45
C ASP A 310 -2.62 -12.81 10.93
N MET A 311 -3.19 -11.95 10.09
CA MET A 311 -2.43 -10.90 9.40
C MET A 311 -2.46 -9.53 10.09
N LEU A 312 -3.51 -9.23 10.88
CA LEU A 312 -3.69 -7.91 11.48
C LEU A 312 -3.25 -7.83 12.95
N PHE A 313 -3.19 -8.96 13.65
CA PHE A 313 -2.66 -9.02 15.01
C PHE A 313 -1.22 -9.50 14.98
N ASP A 314 -0.35 -8.70 15.57
CA ASP A 314 1.05 -9.03 15.82
C ASP A 314 1.24 -9.45 17.28
N ASN A 315 2.49 -9.67 17.68
CA ASN A 315 2.81 -10.20 19.00
C ASN A 315 2.63 -9.19 20.13
N ASP A 316 2.79 -7.88 19.89
CA ASP A 316 2.73 -6.90 20.97
C ASP A 316 1.27 -6.45 21.26
N LEU A 317 0.31 -6.79 20.40
CA LEU A 317 -1.14 -6.57 20.61
C LEU A 317 -1.45 -5.16 21.13
N HIS A 318 -0.81 -4.16 20.52
CA HIS A 318 -0.97 -2.75 20.82
C HIS A 318 -1.05 -1.95 19.52
N ASN A 319 -1.45 -0.67 19.57
CA ASN A 319 -1.31 0.25 18.45
C ASN A 319 -0.37 1.38 18.87
N ASP A 320 0.55 1.74 17.98
CA ASP A 320 1.40 2.90 18.12
C ASP A 320 0.55 4.18 18.09
N ALA A 321 0.97 5.19 18.86
CA ALA A 321 0.31 6.48 18.85
C ALA A 321 0.44 7.12 17.46
N ILE A 322 -0.69 7.57 16.92
CA ILE A 322 -0.68 8.32 15.66
C ILE A 322 -0.32 9.76 15.98
N HIS A 323 0.84 10.22 15.52
CA HIS A 323 1.32 11.58 15.79
C HIS A 323 0.28 12.65 15.39
N GLY A 324 -0.02 13.54 16.34
CA GLY A 324 -0.98 14.64 16.14
C GLY A 324 -2.45 14.22 16.12
N LEU A 325 -2.78 12.99 16.51
CA LEU A 325 -4.14 12.54 16.78
C LEU A 325 -4.30 12.15 18.26
N PRO A 326 -5.45 12.45 18.89
CA PRO A 326 -5.78 11.92 20.21
C PRO A 326 -5.77 10.39 20.20
N ASN A 327 -5.43 9.79 21.34
CA ASN A 327 -5.53 8.35 21.51
C ASN A 327 -6.96 7.87 21.17
N ASP A 328 -7.06 6.93 20.22
CA ASP A 328 -8.34 6.40 19.77
C ASP A 328 -9.00 5.45 20.77
N GLY A 329 -8.29 5.15 21.86
CA GLY A 329 -8.71 4.38 23.03
C GLY A 329 -9.01 2.92 22.73
N LEU A 330 -8.49 2.37 21.63
CA LEU A 330 -8.72 0.98 21.25
C LEU A 330 -7.85 0.03 22.09
N ARG A 331 -8.49 -0.96 22.71
CA ARG A 331 -7.78 -2.01 23.46
C ARG A 331 -7.58 -3.25 22.58
N VAL A 332 -6.43 -3.30 21.90
CA VAL A 332 -6.12 -4.34 20.90
C VAL A 332 -6.09 -5.75 21.50
N ASP A 333 -5.61 -5.91 22.73
CA ASP A 333 -5.65 -7.15 23.51
C ASP A 333 -7.08 -7.68 23.72
N VAL A 334 -8.01 -6.79 24.05
CA VAL A 334 -9.44 -7.12 24.20
C VAL A 334 -10.04 -7.49 22.86
N VAL A 335 -9.75 -6.74 21.79
CA VAL A 335 -10.21 -7.08 20.43
C VAL A 335 -9.71 -8.48 20.04
N TYR A 336 -8.44 -8.79 20.30
CA TYR A 336 -7.85 -10.08 19.99
C TYR A 336 -8.66 -11.22 20.62
N GLU A 337 -8.94 -11.14 21.92
CA GLU A 337 -9.73 -12.17 22.62
C GLU A 337 -11.19 -12.24 22.14
N GLU A 338 -11.83 -11.11 21.83
CA GLU A 338 -13.20 -11.06 21.30
C GLU A 338 -13.30 -11.75 19.92
N VAL A 339 -12.40 -11.40 19.00
CA VAL A 339 -12.35 -11.99 17.65
C VAL A 339 -12.02 -13.49 17.73
N LYS A 340 -11.07 -13.86 18.59
CA LYS A 340 -10.71 -15.26 18.88
C LYS A 340 -11.91 -16.05 19.39
N ASN A 341 -12.66 -15.50 20.34
CA ASN A 341 -13.88 -16.12 20.87
C ASN A 341 -14.95 -16.26 19.77
N TRP A 342 -15.11 -15.24 18.91
CA TRP A 342 -16.02 -15.33 17.76
C TRP A 342 -15.61 -16.43 16.78
N LEU A 343 -14.33 -16.55 16.45
CA LEU A 343 -13.81 -17.58 15.56
C LEU A 343 -14.01 -18.99 16.11
N LYS A 344 -13.82 -19.20 17.43
CA LYS A 344 -14.12 -20.47 18.10
C LYS A 344 -15.58 -20.89 17.91
N ARG A 345 -16.52 -19.97 18.16
CA ARG A 345 -17.97 -20.21 18.00
C ARG A 345 -18.38 -20.42 16.55
N ASN A 346 -17.65 -19.85 15.59
CA ASN A 346 -17.95 -19.94 14.17
C ASN A 346 -17.01 -20.90 13.41
N SER A 347 -16.46 -21.91 14.11
CA SER A 347 -15.46 -22.85 13.57
C SER A 347 -16.04 -24.03 12.76
N GLN A 348 -17.36 -24.06 12.53
CA GLN A 348 -18.03 -25.18 11.85
C GLN A 348 -17.54 -25.35 10.41
N LYS A 349 -17.18 -26.59 10.07
CA LYS A 349 -16.71 -27.01 8.74
C LYS A 349 -17.88 -27.53 7.90
N SER A 350 -17.75 -27.53 6.58
CA SER A 350 -18.74 -28.11 5.66
C SER A 350 -18.99 -29.61 5.95
N PRO A 351 -20.23 -30.11 5.80
CA PRO A 351 -20.54 -31.52 6.09
C PRO A 351 -19.68 -32.52 5.30
N ALA A 352 -19.39 -32.19 4.03
CA ALA A 352 -18.54 -33.02 3.19
C ALA A 352 -17.08 -33.09 3.69
N ALA A 353 -16.51 -31.96 4.14
CA ALA A 353 -15.17 -31.96 4.74
C ALA A 353 -15.15 -32.75 6.06
N GLN A 354 -16.18 -32.62 6.90
CA GLN A 354 -16.28 -33.37 8.17
C GLN A 354 -16.23 -34.89 7.94
N VAL A 355 -16.99 -35.40 6.97
CA VAL A 355 -16.99 -36.83 6.61
C VAL A 355 -15.61 -37.30 6.15
N LEU A 356 -14.95 -36.50 5.30
CA LEU A 356 -13.61 -36.84 4.77
C LEU A 356 -12.54 -36.83 5.88
N LEU A 357 -12.58 -35.84 6.78
CA LEU A 357 -11.66 -35.72 7.91
C LEU A 357 -11.86 -36.82 8.96
N ALA A 358 -13.11 -37.17 9.26
CA ALA A 358 -13.43 -38.28 10.16
C ALA A 358 -12.90 -39.61 9.60
N LYS A 359 -13.19 -39.88 8.32
CA LYS A 359 -12.65 -41.06 7.63
C LYS A 359 -11.12 -41.10 7.65
N TYR A 360 -10.47 -39.97 7.36
CA TYR A 360 -9.00 -39.89 7.41
C TYR A 360 -8.47 -40.28 8.79
N THR A 361 -9.09 -39.75 9.86
CA THR A 361 -8.71 -40.02 11.26
C THR A 361 -8.87 -41.50 11.60
N GLU A 362 -9.94 -42.16 11.13
CA GLU A 362 -10.14 -43.60 11.27
C GLU A 362 -9.08 -44.42 10.51
N ASP A 363 -8.58 -43.90 9.38
CA ASP A 363 -7.54 -44.56 8.57
C ASP A 363 -6.11 -44.33 9.14
N VAL A 364 -5.86 -43.34 10.02
CA VAL A 364 -4.52 -43.04 10.61
C VAL A 364 -3.85 -44.25 11.27
N PRO A 365 -4.54 -45.05 12.12
CA PRO A 365 -3.95 -46.24 12.73
C PRO A 365 -3.47 -47.30 11.72
N LEU A 366 -3.91 -47.25 10.45
CA LEU A 366 -3.45 -48.16 9.40
C LEU A 366 -2.05 -47.83 8.85
N GLY A 367 -1.44 -46.72 9.26
CA GLY A 367 -0.01 -46.40 9.04
C GLY A 367 0.42 -46.07 7.61
N HIS A 368 -0.50 -46.01 6.64
CA HIS A 368 -0.18 -45.72 5.23
C HIS A 368 -0.34 -44.25 4.84
N ASN A 369 -0.86 -43.39 5.72
CA ASN A 369 -1.09 -41.97 5.50
C ASN A 369 -0.01 -41.10 6.16
N GLY A 370 -0.13 -39.78 6.02
CA GLY A 370 0.77 -38.76 6.56
C GLY A 370 0.71 -38.58 8.08
N GLY A 371 0.05 -39.47 8.82
CA GLY A 371 -0.06 -39.41 10.29
C GLY A 371 -1.29 -38.65 10.79
N PRO A 372 -1.37 -38.38 12.11
CA PRO A 372 -2.52 -37.72 12.69
C PRO A 372 -2.67 -36.28 12.19
N LEU A 373 -3.92 -35.81 12.09
CA LEU A 373 -4.21 -34.40 11.85
C LEU A 373 -3.55 -33.54 12.96
N PRO A 374 -3.04 -32.35 12.64
CA PRO A 374 -2.50 -31.46 13.66
C PRO A 374 -3.59 -31.10 14.68
N PRO A 375 -3.21 -30.77 15.93
CA PRO A 375 -4.15 -30.29 16.93
C PRO A 375 -4.98 -29.13 16.37
N ASP A 376 -6.27 -29.10 16.67
CA ASP A 376 -7.10 -27.97 16.24
C ASP A 376 -6.51 -26.68 16.81
N PHE A 377 -6.59 -25.58 16.05
CA PHE A 377 -6.01 -24.29 16.44
C PHE A 377 -6.51 -23.81 17.82
N TRP A 378 -7.70 -24.28 18.22
CA TRP A 378 -8.37 -23.95 19.48
C TRP A 378 -8.08 -24.92 20.64
N GLY A 379 -7.29 -25.98 20.41
CA GLY A 379 -7.05 -27.06 21.36
C GLY A 379 -8.18 -28.10 21.43
N ASP A 380 -7.85 -29.33 21.81
CA ASP A 380 -8.80 -30.45 21.87
C ASP A 380 -9.83 -30.32 23.00
N ASP A 381 -9.48 -29.69 24.12
CA ASP A 381 -10.38 -29.47 25.28
C ASP A 381 -11.60 -28.59 24.93
N SER A 382 -11.47 -27.76 23.90
CA SER A 382 -12.52 -26.86 23.42
C SER A 382 -13.59 -27.57 22.56
N LYS A 383 -13.36 -28.81 22.10
CA LYS A 383 -14.28 -29.50 21.15
C LYS A 383 -15.66 -29.75 21.72
N ALA A 384 -15.75 -30.14 23.00
CA ALA A 384 -17.02 -30.41 23.67
C ALA A 384 -17.83 -29.11 23.91
N GLU A 385 -17.14 -28.04 24.32
CA GLU A 385 -17.71 -26.71 24.53
C GLU A 385 -18.18 -26.07 23.21
N ILE A 386 -17.37 -26.19 22.15
CA ILE A 386 -17.73 -25.73 20.80
C ILE A 386 -18.94 -26.51 20.28
N ALA A 387 -18.99 -27.83 20.48
CA ALA A 387 -20.12 -28.65 20.05
C ALA A 387 -21.41 -28.32 20.82
N SER A 388 -21.35 -28.06 22.13
CA SER A 388 -22.52 -27.66 22.93
C SER A 388 -23.01 -26.26 22.54
N VAL A 389 -22.09 -25.28 22.40
CA VAL A 389 -22.43 -23.91 21.99
C VAL A 389 -23.03 -23.90 20.58
N ASN A 390 -22.51 -24.69 19.65
CA ASN A 390 -23.04 -24.78 18.29
C ASN A 390 -24.41 -25.46 18.22
N SER A 391 -24.66 -26.45 19.07
CA SER A 391 -25.98 -27.10 19.19
C SER A 391 -27.04 -26.12 19.71
N GLU A 392 -26.68 -25.30 20.70
CA GLU A 392 -27.53 -24.22 21.23
C GLU A 392 -27.76 -23.10 20.21
N LEU A 393 -26.72 -22.62 19.51
CA LEU A 393 -26.83 -21.56 18.49
C LEU A 393 -27.61 -21.98 17.23
N SER A 394 -27.66 -23.28 16.93
CA SER A 394 -28.40 -23.80 15.77
C SER A 394 -29.91 -23.80 16.00
N GLN A 395 -30.36 -23.68 17.25
CA GLN A 395 -31.77 -23.74 17.65
C GLN A 395 -32.35 -22.37 18.05
N GLN A 396 -31.53 -21.34 18.22
CA GLN A 396 -31.98 -20.01 18.64
C GLN A 396 -32.40 -19.11 17.45
N PRO A 397 -33.53 -18.37 17.54
CA PRO A 397 -33.89 -17.34 16.57
C PRO A 397 -32.87 -16.20 16.56
N THR A 398 -32.91 -15.31 15.55
CA THR A 398 -32.06 -14.11 15.48
C THR A 398 -32.04 -13.37 16.81
N THR A 399 -30.90 -13.40 17.50
CA THR A 399 -30.70 -12.79 18.82
C THR A 399 -30.27 -11.34 18.64
N VAL A 400 -30.98 -10.41 19.30
CA VAL A 400 -30.52 -9.02 19.40
C VAL A 400 -29.20 -9.01 20.19
N PRO A 401 -28.12 -8.39 19.68
CA PRO A 401 -26.87 -8.25 20.41
C PRO A 401 -27.10 -7.57 21.77
N VAL A 402 -26.72 -8.21 22.87
CA VAL A 402 -26.80 -7.64 24.22
C VAL A 402 -25.41 -7.58 24.84
N TRP A 403 -24.98 -6.38 25.20
CA TRP A 403 -23.76 -6.17 26.00
C TRP A 403 -24.12 -6.11 27.48
N SER A 404 -23.46 -6.92 28.30
CA SER A 404 -23.64 -6.93 29.75
C SER A 404 -22.28 -7.00 30.45
N GLU A 405 -21.98 -6.01 31.29
CA GLU A 405 -20.78 -5.98 32.12
C GLU A 405 -20.85 -6.98 33.29
N GLN A 406 -22.04 -7.50 33.59
CA GLN A 406 -22.28 -8.45 34.69
C GLN A 406 -22.11 -9.92 34.27
N ALA A 407 -21.68 -10.19 33.04
CA ALA A 407 -21.46 -11.54 32.56
C ALA A 407 -20.33 -12.23 33.36
N PRO A 408 -20.48 -13.52 33.69
CA PRO A 408 -19.56 -14.22 34.59
C PRO A 408 -18.16 -14.43 33.99
N THR A 409 -18.06 -14.52 32.67
CA THR A 409 -16.78 -14.68 31.94
C THR A 409 -16.81 -13.86 30.66
N LYS A 410 -15.61 -13.50 30.16
CA LYS A 410 -15.48 -12.79 28.87
C LYS A 410 -16.06 -13.59 27.70
N ALA A 411 -15.84 -14.90 27.68
CA ALA A 411 -16.41 -15.78 26.65
C ALA A 411 -17.95 -15.75 26.65
N GLU A 412 -18.57 -15.72 27.83
CA GLU A 412 -20.03 -15.62 27.98
C GLU A 412 -20.55 -14.23 27.56
N GLN A 413 -19.83 -13.18 27.94
CA GLN A 413 -20.13 -11.81 27.50
C GLN A 413 -20.14 -11.70 25.97
N ASP A 414 -19.10 -12.23 25.32
CA ASP A 414 -18.97 -12.23 23.86
C ASP A 414 -20.02 -13.10 23.18
N ARG A 415 -20.41 -14.21 23.84
CA ARG A 415 -21.50 -15.07 23.39
C ARG A 415 -22.83 -14.33 23.38
N MET A 416 -23.16 -13.60 24.45
CA MET A 416 -24.38 -12.79 24.55
C MET A 416 -24.38 -11.61 23.56
N TYR A 417 -23.22 -11.00 23.32
CA TYR A 417 -23.09 -9.94 22.32
C TYR A 417 -23.26 -10.49 20.90
N GLY A 418 -22.72 -11.68 20.63
CA GLY A 418 -22.97 -12.45 19.41
C GLY A 418 -22.34 -11.89 18.12
N ARG A 419 -21.89 -10.64 18.11
CA ARG A 419 -21.12 -10.00 17.02
C ARG A 419 -19.63 -10.32 17.17
N VAL A 420 -18.82 -9.93 16.18
CA VAL A 420 -17.38 -10.23 16.15
C VAL A 420 -16.60 -9.59 17.30
N SER A 421 -16.77 -8.29 17.53
CA SER A 421 -16.07 -7.56 18.58
C SER A 421 -16.90 -6.35 19.01
N HIS A 422 -17.11 -6.22 20.32
CA HIS A 422 -17.74 -5.05 20.92
C HIS A 422 -16.78 -3.86 20.91
N GLU A 423 -15.50 -4.10 21.22
CA GLU A 423 -14.46 -3.08 21.26
C GLU A 423 -14.29 -2.37 19.89
N ILE A 424 -14.30 -3.12 18.78
CA ILE A 424 -14.27 -2.55 17.42
C ILE A 424 -15.52 -1.73 17.10
N ASP A 425 -16.69 -2.14 17.59
CA ASP A 425 -17.92 -1.38 17.37
C ASP A 425 -17.94 -0.07 18.18
N VAL A 426 -17.40 -0.08 19.40
CA VAL A 426 -17.22 1.12 20.24
C VAL A 426 -16.20 2.05 19.60
N TRP A 427 -15.04 1.53 19.20
CA TRP A 427 -14.01 2.30 18.48
C TRP A 427 -14.58 2.96 17.23
N TRP A 428 -15.29 2.20 16.39
CA TRP A 428 -15.89 2.74 15.17
C TRP A 428 -16.87 3.88 15.47
N LYS A 429 -17.65 3.80 16.55
CA LYS A 429 -18.56 4.90 16.95
C LYS A 429 -17.81 6.17 17.36
N ARG A 430 -16.61 6.04 17.94
CA ARG A 430 -15.76 7.16 18.35
C ARG A 430 -15.04 7.81 17.17
N VAL A 431 -14.52 7.02 16.23
CA VAL A 431 -13.60 7.52 15.19
C VAL A 431 -14.23 7.75 13.82
N ARG A 432 -15.41 7.17 13.54
CA ARG A 432 -16.15 7.50 12.32
C ARG A 432 -16.39 9.00 12.26
N ASP A 433 -16.60 9.51 11.04
CA ASP A 433 -16.89 10.92 10.81
C ASP A 433 -17.84 11.49 11.88
N ALA A 434 -17.43 12.55 12.58
CA ALA A 434 -18.23 13.17 13.64
C ALA A 434 -19.60 13.65 13.11
N ASN A 435 -19.66 14.00 11.83
CA ASN A 435 -20.89 14.37 11.16
C ASN A 435 -21.76 13.17 10.75
N TYR A 436 -21.36 11.91 11.03
CA TYR A 436 -22.02 10.69 10.52
C TYR A 436 -23.52 10.63 10.81
N ASP A 437 -23.94 10.87 12.06
CA ASP A 437 -25.37 10.86 12.42
C ASP A 437 -26.02 12.23 12.14
N ASN A 438 -25.40 13.33 12.61
CA ASN A 438 -25.89 14.70 12.48
C ASN A 438 -24.74 15.67 12.18
N TRP A 439 -25.03 16.86 11.66
CA TRP A 439 -24.02 17.91 11.46
C TRP A 439 -23.61 18.53 12.80
N VAL A 440 -22.52 18.02 13.39
CA VAL A 440 -21.96 18.47 14.67
C VAL A 440 -20.79 19.44 14.45
N VAL A 441 -19.91 19.13 13.49
CA VAL A 441 -18.75 19.96 13.16
C VAL A 441 -19.12 20.91 12.03
N PRO A 442 -19.15 22.25 12.28
CA PRO A 442 -19.44 23.24 11.25
C PRO A 442 -18.27 23.37 10.27
N MET A 443 -18.54 23.97 9.11
CA MET A 443 -17.47 24.38 8.20
C MET A 443 -16.68 25.54 8.81
N GLU A 444 -15.35 25.50 8.70
CA GLU A 444 -14.49 26.59 9.16
C GLU A 444 -14.81 27.90 8.41
N THR A 445 -14.81 29.02 9.14
CA THR A 445 -15.11 30.35 8.60
C THR A 445 -13.97 30.90 7.74
N VAL A 446 -14.28 31.87 6.86
CA VAL A 446 -13.24 32.54 6.07
C VAL A 446 -12.34 33.40 6.96
N GLU A 447 -12.89 34.01 8.00
CA GLU A 447 -12.15 34.82 8.98
C GLU A 447 -11.12 33.97 9.73
N GLY A 448 -11.51 32.77 10.16
CA GLY A 448 -10.60 31.80 10.76
C GLY A 448 -9.57 31.27 9.76
N ALA A 449 -9.91 31.12 8.48
CA ALA A 449 -8.95 30.77 7.44
C ALA A 449 -7.90 31.88 7.22
N ILE A 450 -8.33 33.15 7.22
CA ILE A 450 -7.43 34.32 7.14
C ILE A 450 -6.47 34.34 8.33
N ALA A 451 -6.99 34.16 9.54
CA ALA A 451 -6.17 34.14 10.75
C ALA A 451 -5.13 33.02 10.73
N ARG A 452 -5.51 31.81 10.32
CA ARG A 452 -4.57 30.67 10.15
C ARG A 452 -3.52 30.96 9.09
N ALA A 453 -3.92 31.45 7.92
CA ALA A 453 -2.96 31.80 6.87
C ALA A 453 -1.96 32.88 7.32
N GLN A 454 -2.38 33.81 8.19
CA GLN A 454 -1.47 34.78 8.77
C GLN A 454 -0.51 34.13 9.76
N SER A 455 -1.01 33.31 10.69
CA SER A 455 -0.18 32.54 11.63
C SER A 455 0.85 31.65 10.93
N CYS A 456 0.46 30.98 9.83
CA CYS A 456 1.39 30.16 9.05
C CYS A 456 2.49 31.00 8.39
N LYS A 457 2.21 32.22 7.93
CA LYS A 457 3.23 33.13 7.39
C LYS A 457 4.20 33.62 8.45
N ASP A 458 3.68 33.95 9.63
CA ASP A 458 4.49 34.45 10.75
C ASP A 458 5.51 33.37 11.20
N ASN A 459 5.12 32.10 11.10
CA ASN A 459 5.95 30.95 11.41
C ASN A 459 6.65 30.31 10.19
N ALA A 460 6.52 30.88 8.98
CA ALA A 460 6.93 30.21 7.73
C ALA A 460 8.44 29.84 7.70
N MET A 461 9.27 30.64 8.35
CA MET A 461 10.74 30.47 8.37
C MET A 461 11.23 29.56 9.52
N THR A 462 10.43 29.36 10.57
CA THR A 462 10.81 28.57 11.76
C THR A 462 10.11 27.21 11.83
N ARG A 463 9.06 26.99 11.04
CA ARG A 463 8.16 25.83 11.14
C ARG A 463 8.72 24.53 10.54
N TYR A 464 9.69 24.60 9.64
CA TYR A 464 10.26 23.44 8.96
C TYR A 464 11.67 23.08 9.47
N ILE A 465 12.14 23.75 10.53
CA ILE A 465 13.34 23.34 11.24
C ILE A 465 12.97 22.09 12.06
N PRO A 466 13.70 20.95 11.95
CA PRO A 466 13.43 19.76 12.74
C PRO A 466 13.41 20.11 14.23
N ARG A 467 12.24 20.00 14.87
CA ARG A 467 12.12 20.19 16.32
C ARG A 467 12.59 18.92 17.02
N VAL A 468 13.87 18.88 17.34
CA VAL A 468 14.37 17.99 18.38
C VAL A 468 13.89 18.58 19.72
N GLU A 469 12.97 17.88 20.40
CA GLU A 469 12.69 17.99 21.85
C GLU A 469 11.82 19.13 22.42
N GLN A 470 10.84 19.71 21.71
CA GLN A 470 9.86 20.62 22.35
C GLN A 470 8.42 20.47 21.82
N ASP A 471 7.79 19.33 22.07
CA ASP A 471 6.35 19.13 21.83
C ASP A 471 5.65 18.56 23.09
N GLU A 472 5.75 19.29 24.21
CA GLU A 472 4.83 19.10 25.36
C GLU A 472 3.81 20.24 25.54
N ASP A 473 3.92 21.39 24.86
CA ASP A 473 3.16 22.60 25.25
C ASP A 473 2.18 23.19 24.20
N LEU A 474 1.70 22.42 23.22
CA LEU A 474 0.66 22.91 22.29
C LEU A 474 -0.57 21.99 22.26
N GLU A 475 -1.24 21.88 23.40
CA GLU A 475 -2.62 21.39 23.45
C GLU A 475 -3.54 22.35 22.70
N PHE A 476 -4.26 21.82 21.71
CA PHE A 476 -5.36 22.48 21.02
C PHE A 476 -6.50 22.72 22.03
N ASP A 477 -6.78 23.99 22.34
CA ASP A 477 -7.86 24.41 23.23
C ASP A 477 -9.24 24.09 22.59
N HIS A 478 -9.76 22.92 22.94
CA HIS A 478 -11.17 22.59 22.84
C HIS A 478 -11.61 21.93 24.15
N ARG A 479 -11.94 22.72 25.17
CA ARG A 479 -12.90 22.27 26.19
C ARG A 479 -13.72 23.42 26.78
N GLU A 480 -15.03 23.30 26.61
CA GLU A 480 -16.04 24.08 27.30
C GLU A 480 -15.86 23.99 28.82
N ALA A 481 -16.09 25.13 29.46
CA ALA A 481 -16.07 25.34 30.89
C ALA A 481 -16.97 24.34 31.64
N TYR A 482 -16.36 23.59 32.55
CA TYR A 482 -17.03 23.03 33.71
C TYR A 482 -16.28 23.52 34.95
N GLU A 483 -17.00 24.23 35.82
CA GLU A 483 -16.54 24.69 37.13
C GLU A 483 -16.33 23.48 38.05
N GLU A 484 -15.11 23.26 38.54
CA GLU A 484 -14.85 22.45 39.73
C GLU A 484 -14.06 23.27 40.76
N GLU A 485 -14.55 23.26 41.99
CA GLU A 485 -14.01 23.93 43.19
C GLU A 485 -12.69 23.31 43.67
N PRO A 486 -11.86 24.03 44.45
CA PRO A 486 -10.50 23.62 44.78
C PRO A 486 -10.45 22.78 46.07
N GLU A 487 -9.67 21.69 46.06
CA GLU A 487 -9.19 21.05 47.29
C GLU A 487 -7.65 20.93 47.28
N ASP A 488 -7.07 21.77 48.15
CA ASP A 488 -5.93 21.61 49.05
C ASP A 488 -4.59 20.95 48.63
N GLU A 489 -3.58 21.82 48.77
CA GLU A 489 -2.14 21.66 48.84
C GLU A 489 -1.61 20.46 49.65
N VAL A 490 -0.57 19.80 49.13
CA VAL A 490 0.55 19.31 49.97
C VAL A 490 1.89 19.52 49.25
N HIS A 491 2.67 20.44 49.81
CA HIS A 491 4.09 20.68 49.57
C HIS A 491 4.96 19.43 49.75
N HIS A 492 5.98 19.27 48.90
CA HIS A 492 7.30 18.82 49.36
C HIS A 492 8.43 19.47 48.52
N GLU A 493 9.30 20.16 49.27
CA GLU A 493 10.44 20.99 48.85
C GLU A 493 11.72 20.17 48.58
N GLU A 494 12.47 20.67 47.58
CA GLU A 494 13.92 20.96 47.54
C GLU A 494 15.02 19.87 47.57
N GLY A 495 16.03 20.10 46.72
CA GLY A 495 17.40 19.59 46.88
C GLY A 495 18.31 19.72 45.64
N ASP A 496 18.91 20.93 45.46
CA ASP A 496 20.23 21.33 44.89
C ASP A 496 21.11 20.28 44.13
N GLY A 497 21.91 20.57 43.10
CA GLY A 497 22.59 21.80 42.63
C GLY A 497 24.07 21.51 42.25
N TYR A 498 24.61 22.19 41.23
CA TYR A 498 26.05 22.30 40.80
C TYR A 498 26.70 21.11 40.04
N SER A 499 27.62 21.25 39.06
CA SER A 499 28.37 22.37 38.45
C SER A 499 29.01 21.94 37.12
N THR A 500 29.14 22.92 36.23
CA THR A 500 30.05 23.13 35.09
C THR A 500 31.38 22.36 35.07
N HIS A 501 31.76 21.80 33.91
CA HIS A 501 33.15 21.80 33.43
C HIS A 501 33.21 21.85 31.90
N ALA A 502 33.83 22.91 31.40
CA ALA A 502 34.31 23.04 30.03
C ALA A 502 35.59 22.21 29.85
N ASP A 503 35.70 21.52 28.72
CA ASP A 503 36.99 21.10 28.16
C ASP A 503 36.90 21.12 26.63
N ASP A 504 37.95 21.68 26.02
CA ASP A 504 38.09 22.12 24.63
C ASP A 504 38.99 21.13 23.92
N GLY A 505 38.57 20.65 22.74
CA GLY A 505 39.25 19.56 22.04
C GLY A 505 38.92 19.54 20.54
N HIS A 506 39.55 20.45 19.80
CA HIS A 506 39.67 20.44 18.34
C HIS A 506 39.99 19.04 17.77
N VAL A 507 39.12 18.54 16.90
CA VAL A 507 39.45 17.53 15.88
C VAL A 507 38.85 17.99 14.56
N GLU A 508 39.71 18.45 13.65
CA GLU A 508 39.41 18.54 12.22
C GLU A 508 39.29 17.11 11.69
N GLY A 509 38.10 16.73 11.24
CA GLY A 509 37.77 15.44 10.65
C GLY A 509 36.93 15.67 9.41
N GLU A 510 37.38 15.06 8.32
CA GLU A 510 36.90 15.11 6.94
C GLU A 510 35.37 15.09 6.81
N GLU A 511 34.83 16.04 6.03
CA GLU A 511 33.44 16.03 5.57
C GLU A 511 33.24 14.80 4.65
N GLU A 512 32.89 13.67 5.25
CA GLU A 512 32.17 12.62 4.53
C GLU A 512 30.80 13.21 4.19
N GLU A 513 30.53 13.39 2.89
CA GLU A 513 29.18 13.62 2.39
C GLU A 513 28.36 12.39 2.79
N GLU A 514 27.73 12.43 3.98
CA GLU A 514 26.66 11.51 4.33
C GLU A 514 25.61 11.66 3.23
N GLU A 515 25.44 10.60 2.43
CA GLU A 515 24.29 10.46 1.55
C GLU A 515 23.06 10.60 2.46
N ASP A 516 22.36 11.75 2.36
CA ASP A 516 21.06 12.01 3.00
C ASP A 516 20.05 10.96 2.49
N ASP A 517 20.11 9.74 3.01
CA ASP A 517 19.03 8.78 2.93
C ASP A 517 17.85 9.41 3.70
N ASP A 518 16.79 9.76 2.97
CA ASP A 518 15.56 10.41 3.45
C ASP A 518 14.82 9.50 4.45
N ASP A 519 15.36 9.38 5.67
CA ASP A 519 14.81 8.62 6.80
C ASP A 519 13.41 9.11 7.23
N SER A 520 12.96 10.25 6.71
CA SER A 520 11.61 10.81 6.98
C SER A 520 10.47 9.93 6.45
N TYR A 521 10.76 8.98 5.56
CA TYR A 521 9.76 8.03 5.07
C TYR A 521 9.44 6.90 6.06
N VAL A 522 10.39 6.61 6.96
CA VAL A 522 10.38 5.49 7.92
C VAL A 522 9.81 5.93 9.29
N GLU A 523 9.12 7.07 9.36
CA GLU A 523 8.50 7.57 10.60
C GLU A 523 7.19 6.83 10.94
N GLY A 524 7.23 5.50 10.86
CA GLY A 524 6.16 4.59 11.24
C GLY A 524 6.69 3.16 11.33
N SER A 525 6.42 2.48 12.45
CA SER A 525 6.75 1.07 12.64
C SER A 525 6.25 0.25 11.44
N LEU A 526 7.14 -0.37 10.65
CA LEU A 526 6.80 -1.33 9.56
C LEU A 526 6.27 -2.65 10.17
N ARG A 527 5.23 -2.52 10.98
CA ARG A 527 4.60 -3.59 11.75
C ARG A 527 3.58 -4.29 10.86
N GLY A 528 3.63 -5.62 10.86
CA GLY A 528 2.74 -6.48 10.08
C GLY A 528 3.44 -7.27 8.97
N LEU A 529 3.01 -8.51 8.75
CA LEU A 529 3.62 -9.41 7.77
C LEU A 529 3.49 -8.93 6.32
N LEU A 530 2.40 -8.25 6.00
CA LEU A 530 2.06 -7.89 4.62
C LEU A 530 2.59 -6.51 4.20
N THR A 531 3.11 -5.71 5.13
CA THR A 531 3.48 -4.31 4.90
C THR A 531 4.77 -4.14 4.11
N GLU A 532 5.70 -5.09 4.17
CA GLU A 532 6.93 -5.05 3.37
C GLU A 532 6.71 -5.49 1.91
N ILE A 533 5.64 -6.24 1.63
CA ILE A 533 5.39 -6.83 0.30
C ILE A 533 5.31 -5.77 -0.81
N PRO A 534 4.62 -4.62 -0.63
CA PRO A 534 4.62 -3.54 -1.61
C PRO A 534 5.99 -2.97 -1.97
N ASN A 535 6.97 -3.05 -1.05
CA ASN A 535 8.33 -2.55 -1.30
C ASN A 535 9.20 -3.59 -2.05
N ILE A 536 8.73 -4.84 -2.16
CA ILE A 536 9.47 -5.96 -2.76
C ILE A 536 8.95 -6.31 -4.16
N LEU A 537 7.63 -6.23 -4.37
CA LEU A 537 6.97 -6.74 -5.57
C LEU A 537 6.59 -5.63 -6.55
N ASP A 538 6.85 -5.86 -7.83
CA ASP A 538 6.44 -4.95 -8.90
C ASP A 538 4.91 -4.96 -9.10
N THR A 539 4.42 -3.98 -9.83
CA THR A 539 3.00 -3.73 -10.14
C THR A 539 2.20 -4.97 -10.59
N LYS A 540 2.78 -5.84 -11.43
CA LYS A 540 2.13 -7.09 -11.87
C LYS A 540 2.17 -8.20 -10.82
N GLN A 541 3.21 -8.24 -10.00
CA GLN A 541 3.41 -9.29 -9.01
C GLN A 541 2.48 -9.10 -7.80
N ILE A 542 2.19 -7.84 -7.43
CA ILE A 542 1.39 -7.50 -6.25
C ILE A 542 -0.12 -7.60 -6.43
N GLU A 543 -0.61 -7.87 -7.64
CA GLU A 543 -2.05 -7.95 -7.96
C GLU A 543 -2.81 -8.91 -7.02
N ALA A 544 -2.20 -10.03 -6.66
CA ALA A 544 -2.81 -11.02 -5.78
C ALA A 544 -3.05 -10.49 -4.35
N LEU A 545 -2.16 -9.64 -3.83
CA LEU A 545 -2.35 -9.00 -2.52
C LEU A 545 -3.54 -8.04 -2.56
N HIS A 546 -3.57 -7.16 -3.57
CA HIS A 546 -4.68 -6.22 -3.78
C HIS A 546 -6.02 -6.93 -3.94
N MET A 547 -6.05 -8.01 -4.71
CA MET A 547 -7.24 -8.85 -4.88
C MET A 547 -7.66 -9.55 -3.58
N THR A 548 -6.72 -9.96 -2.74
CA THR A 548 -7.01 -10.59 -1.44
C THR A 548 -7.61 -9.59 -0.46
N VAL A 549 -6.99 -8.41 -0.32
CA VAL A 549 -7.53 -7.30 0.49
C VAL A 549 -8.94 -6.98 0.01
N LYS A 550 -9.13 -6.73 -1.29
CA LYS A 550 -10.43 -6.48 -1.90
C LYS A 550 -11.44 -7.57 -1.57
N ALA A 551 -11.10 -8.83 -1.75
CA ALA A 551 -12.02 -9.95 -1.50
C ALA A 551 -12.49 -10.04 -0.04
N CYS A 552 -11.70 -9.50 0.88
CA CYS A 552 -12.02 -9.49 2.30
C CYS A 552 -12.91 -8.31 2.69
N ILE A 553 -12.70 -7.11 2.14
CA ILE A 553 -13.37 -5.88 2.62
C ILE A 553 -14.42 -5.30 1.65
N VAL A 554 -14.45 -5.71 0.38
CA VAL A 554 -15.40 -5.22 -0.63
C VAL A 554 -16.59 -6.18 -0.79
N ASP A 555 -17.80 -5.61 -0.85
CA ASP A 555 -19.05 -6.35 -0.97
C ASP A 555 -19.39 -6.72 -2.42
N ALA A 556 -18.76 -7.75 -2.96
CA ALA A 556 -19.09 -8.25 -4.30
C ALA A 556 -20.04 -9.46 -4.31
N MET A 557 -20.20 -10.15 -3.18
CA MET A 557 -20.88 -11.46 -3.06
C MET A 557 -21.50 -11.68 -1.67
N GLY A 558 -21.83 -10.60 -0.92
CA GLY A 558 -22.17 -10.64 0.51
C GLY A 558 -22.86 -11.90 1.00
N SER A 559 -22.31 -12.51 2.05
CA SER A 559 -22.91 -13.61 2.81
C SER A 559 -24.19 -13.21 3.57
N GLY A 560 -24.67 -11.98 3.36
CA GLY A 560 -25.79 -11.38 4.05
C GLY A 560 -25.42 -10.89 5.45
N LEU A 561 -26.44 -10.74 6.28
CA LEU A 561 -26.27 -10.42 7.70
C LEU A 561 -26.08 -11.72 8.50
N THR A 562 -25.22 -11.67 9.52
CA THR A 562 -25.11 -12.76 10.51
C THR A 562 -26.43 -12.90 11.29
N LYS A 563 -26.55 -13.99 12.06
CA LYS A 563 -27.67 -14.18 13.01
C LYS A 563 -27.86 -13.01 13.99
N SER A 564 -26.78 -12.27 14.25
CA SER A 564 -26.71 -11.10 15.13
C SER A 564 -26.93 -9.78 14.38
N GLY A 565 -27.35 -9.82 13.11
CA GLY A 565 -27.63 -8.64 12.28
C GLY A 565 -26.37 -7.88 11.79
N GLU A 566 -25.19 -8.50 11.89
CA GLU A 566 -23.92 -7.88 11.50
C GLU A 566 -23.55 -8.18 10.04
N ASN A 567 -23.02 -7.22 9.31
CA ASN A 567 -22.35 -7.49 8.03
C ASN A 567 -20.86 -7.70 8.29
N LEU A 568 -20.36 -8.92 8.09
CA LEU A 568 -18.96 -9.27 8.38
C LEU A 568 -17.95 -8.54 7.49
N GLN A 569 -18.32 -8.12 6.29
CA GLN A 569 -17.41 -7.32 5.44
C GLN A 569 -17.21 -5.93 6.05
N LYS A 570 -18.28 -5.30 6.54
CA LYS A 570 -18.17 -4.02 7.26
C LYS A 570 -17.30 -4.17 8.50
N THR A 571 -17.45 -5.27 9.24
CA THR A 571 -16.60 -5.56 10.40
C THR A 571 -15.13 -5.73 10.01
N ARG A 572 -14.82 -6.46 8.95
CA ARG A 572 -13.43 -6.59 8.46
C ARG A 572 -12.88 -5.26 7.97
N CYS A 573 -13.70 -4.44 7.35
CA CYS A 573 -13.34 -3.08 6.94
C CYS A 573 -12.98 -2.20 8.16
N LYS A 574 -13.75 -2.30 9.25
CA LYS A 574 -13.42 -1.65 10.53
C LYS A 574 -12.11 -2.17 11.12
N MET A 575 -11.95 -3.49 11.24
CA MET A 575 -10.73 -4.11 11.77
C MET A 575 -9.48 -3.70 10.99
N PHE A 576 -9.58 -3.60 9.66
CA PHE A 576 -8.47 -3.21 8.79
C PHE A 576 -7.94 -1.80 9.09
N LEU A 577 -8.80 -0.86 9.51
CA LEU A 577 -8.36 0.49 9.90
C LEU A 577 -8.17 0.65 11.41
N ALA A 578 -8.77 -0.20 12.23
CA ALA A 578 -8.58 -0.18 13.67
C ALA A 578 -7.17 -0.63 14.08
N LEU A 579 -6.59 -1.58 13.35
CA LEU A 579 -5.31 -2.20 13.70
C LEU A 579 -4.16 -1.61 12.86
N ASP A 580 -3.02 -1.37 13.48
CA ASP A 580 -1.85 -0.75 12.84
C ASP A 580 -1.35 -1.51 11.61
N CYS A 581 -1.26 -2.84 11.71
CA CYS A 581 -0.86 -3.68 10.59
C CYS A 581 -1.71 -3.43 9.33
N GLY A 582 -3.01 -3.14 9.51
CA GLY A 582 -3.92 -2.82 8.39
C GLY A 582 -3.78 -1.37 7.89
N LYS A 583 -3.60 -0.40 8.80
CA LYS A 583 -3.31 1.01 8.44
C LYS A 583 -2.00 1.12 7.65
N ASN A 584 -0.95 0.45 8.12
CA ASN A 584 0.36 0.41 7.47
C ASN A 584 0.28 -0.28 6.12
N LEU A 585 -0.46 -1.40 6.00
CA LEU A 585 -0.68 -2.04 4.72
C LEU A 585 -1.40 -1.11 3.73
N LEU A 586 -2.38 -0.31 4.19
CA LEU A 586 -3.02 0.70 3.34
C LEU A 586 -2.02 1.75 2.86
N ARG A 587 -1.17 2.26 3.75
CA ARG A 587 -0.12 3.24 3.42
C ARG A 587 0.75 2.70 2.30
N GLU A 588 1.37 1.55 2.49
CA GLU A 588 2.30 0.96 1.54
C GLU A 588 1.63 0.61 0.19
N MET A 589 0.36 0.19 0.19
CA MET A 589 -0.42 0.00 -1.05
C MET A 589 -0.65 1.32 -1.82
N LEU A 590 -0.90 2.42 -1.12
CA LEU A 590 -1.08 3.74 -1.74
C LEU A 590 0.25 4.33 -2.21
N VAL A 591 1.32 4.12 -1.44
CA VAL A 591 2.68 4.52 -1.80
C VAL A 591 3.15 3.80 -3.06
N LEU A 592 2.92 2.49 -3.18
CA LEU A 592 3.20 1.75 -4.39
C LEU A 592 2.52 2.38 -5.62
N ILE A 593 1.26 2.80 -5.50
CA ILE A 593 0.54 3.47 -6.59
C ILE A 593 1.20 4.81 -6.94
N ALA A 594 1.73 5.54 -5.96
CA ALA A 594 2.46 6.79 -6.17
C ALA A 594 3.79 6.54 -6.89
N VAL A 595 4.65 5.68 -6.33
CA VAL A 595 6.00 5.38 -6.82
C VAL A 595 5.98 4.85 -8.25
N TRP A 596 5.03 3.97 -8.55
CA TRP A 596 4.88 3.40 -9.89
C TRP A 596 3.96 4.21 -10.81
N GLU A 597 3.60 5.43 -10.40
CA GLU A 597 2.73 6.37 -11.13
C GLU A 597 1.51 5.70 -11.77
N GLN A 598 0.82 4.85 -11.01
CA GLN A 598 -0.17 3.98 -11.62
C GLN A 598 -1.33 4.79 -12.20
N ALA A 599 -1.63 4.59 -13.48
CA ALA A 599 -2.69 5.28 -14.20
C ALA A 599 -4.08 4.74 -13.83
N GLU A 600 -5.12 5.56 -14.02
CA GLU A 600 -6.50 5.19 -13.68
C GLU A 600 -7.04 3.97 -14.46
N SER A 601 -6.46 3.70 -15.62
CA SER A 601 -6.79 2.54 -16.46
C SER A 601 -6.13 1.25 -16.00
N GLN A 602 -5.14 1.31 -15.10
CA GLN A 602 -4.41 0.14 -14.64
C GLN A 602 -5.20 -0.61 -13.56
N PHE A 603 -5.01 -1.93 -13.55
CA PHE A 603 -5.79 -2.84 -12.73
C PHE A 603 -5.64 -2.55 -11.22
N ILE A 604 -4.41 -2.33 -10.74
CA ILE A 604 -4.14 -2.03 -9.33
C ILE A 604 -4.92 -0.79 -8.86
N PHE A 605 -4.88 0.30 -9.63
CA PHE A 605 -5.62 1.52 -9.32
C PHE A 605 -7.13 1.26 -9.18
N GLN A 606 -7.72 0.52 -10.12
CA GLN A 606 -9.16 0.19 -10.10
C GLN A 606 -9.57 -0.69 -8.92
N ILE A 607 -8.71 -1.63 -8.53
CA ILE A 607 -8.94 -2.50 -7.37
C ILE A 607 -8.86 -1.68 -6.07
N THR A 608 -7.85 -0.83 -5.93
CA THR A 608 -7.70 0.05 -4.77
C THR A 608 -8.83 1.06 -4.68
N ALA A 609 -9.34 1.59 -5.80
CA ALA A 609 -10.50 2.48 -5.79
C ALA A 609 -11.74 1.81 -5.16
N GLN A 610 -11.98 0.52 -5.43
CA GLN A 610 -13.09 -0.24 -4.81
C GLN A 610 -12.89 -0.48 -3.31
N ILE A 611 -11.62 -0.63 -2.88
CA ILE A 611 -11.26 -0.69 -1.46
C ILE A 611 -11.57 0.64 -0.77
N ILE A 612 -11.14 1.77 -1.35
CA ILE A 612 -11.41 3.12 -0.83
C ILE A 612 -12.92 3.42 -0.77
N GLU A 613 -13.68 3.00 -1.78
CA GLU A 613 -15.14 3.12 -1.76
C GLU A 613 -15.78 2.32 -0.62
N SER A 614 -15.19 1.18 -0.24
CA SER A 614 -15.68 0.40 0.91
C SER A 614 -15.39 1.10 2.26
N PHE A 615 -14.26 1.81 2.39
CA PHE A 615 -14.01 2.67 3.55
C PHE A 615 -14.98 3.85 3.60
N HIS A 616 -15.34 4.41 2.44
CA HIS A 616 -16.34 5.47 2.32
C HIS A 616 -17.71 5.00 2.83
N HIS A 617 -18.17 3.82 2.41
CA HIS A 617 -19.43 3.23 2.87
C HIS A 617 -19.49 2.99 4.38
N ASN A 618 -18.34 2.90 5.05
CA ASN A 618 -18.23 2.74 6.50
C ASN A 618 -17.88 4.04 7.25
N ALA A 619 -17.85 5.18 6.55
CA ALA A 619 -17.49 6.51 7.08
C ALA A 619 -16.12 6.55 7.79
N LEU A 620 -15.16 5.79 7.25
CA LEU A 620 -13.81 5.66 7.79
C LEU A 620 -12.75 6.42 6.98
N LEU A 621 -13.10 7.04 5.86
CA LEU A 621 -12.14 7.82 5.07
C LEU A 621 -11.52 9.01 5.83
N PRO A 622 -12.26 9.77 6.66
CA PRO A 622 -11.64 10.82 7.48
C PRO A 622 -10.59 10.27 8.46
N TYR A 623 -10.88 9.14 9.08
CA TYR A 623 -9.94 8.47 9.97
C TYR A 623 -8.71 7.98 9.19
N ALA A 624 -8.91 7.29 8.06
CA ALA A 624 -7.82 6.84 7.19
C ALA A 624 -6.96 8.00 6.68
N TRP A 625 -7.57 9.14 6.33
CA TRP A 625 -6.85 10.34 5.90
C TRP A 625 -5.87 10.83 6.97
N ASN A 626 -6.33 10.90 8.23
CA ASN A 626 -5.50 11.36 9.33
C ASN A 626 -4.43 10.33 9.71
N SER A 627 -4.74 9.03 9.65
CA SER A 627 -3.78 7.97 9.99
C SER A 627 -2.67 7.78 8.96
N LEU A 628 -2.84 8.26 7.73
CA LEU A 628 -1.85 8.18 6.64
C LEU A 628 -0.93 9.39 6.56
N ARG A 629 -1.05 10.33 7.51
CA ARG A 629 -0.32 11.60 7.50
C ARG A 629 1.10 11.43 8.02
N ILE A 630 2.04 12.05 7.31
CA ILE A 630 3.42 12.30 7.73
C ILE A 630 3.51 13.78 8.09
N LEU A 631 4.11 14.12 9.24
CA LEU A 631 4.08 15.49 9.77
C LEU A 631 4.85 16.49 8.91
N LYS A 632 5.97 16.06 8.31
CA LYS A 632 6.83 16.86 7.41
C LYS A 632 6.06 17.34 6.17
N ASP A 633 5.17 16.52 5.62
CA ASP A 633 4.44 16.83 4.40
C ASP A 633 3.18 17.68 4.67
N ILE A 634 2.90 18.65 3.79
CA ILE A 634 1.59 19.34 3.76
C ILE A 634 0.48 18.33 3.42
N VAL A 635 0.73 17.51 2.40
CA VAL A 635 -0.08 16.36 1.99
C VAL A 635 0.88 15.22 1.65
N SER A 636 0.81 14.13 2.41
CA SER A 636 1.73 13.00 2.23
C SER A 636 1.44 12.23 0.93
N PRO A 637 2.42 11.51 0.35
CA PRO A 637 2.21 10.74 -0.87
C PRO A 637 1.01 9.79 -0.82
N ALA A 638 0.82 9.08 0.30
CA ALA A 638 -0.35 8.22 0.51
C ALA A 638 -1.67 9.02 0.52
N GLN A 639 -1.70 10.20 1.14
CA GLN A 639 -2.86 11.10 1.13
C GLN A 639 -3.16 11.63 -0.28
N THR A 640 -2.13 11.99 -1.05
CA THR A 640 -2.28 12.42 -2.45
C THR A 640 -2.94 11.34 -3.29
N ILE A 641 -2.49 10.08 -3.19
CA ILE A 641 -3.12 8.96 -3.90
C ILE A 641 -4.52 8.66 -3.38
N LEU A 642 -4.75 8.73 -2.07
CA LEU A 642 -6.07 8.58 -1.48
C LEU A 642 -7.05 9.62 -2.07
N LEU A 643 -6.63 10.88 -2.15
CA LEU A 643 -7.43 11.95 -2.73
C LEU A 643 -7.69 11.73 -4.23
N ARG A 644 -6.68 11.22 -4.96
CA ARG A 644 -6.81 10.86 -6.38
C ARG A 644 -7.85 9.75 -6.60
N LEU A 645 -7.85 8.73 -5.74
CA LEU A 645 -8.83 7.62 -5.76
C LEU A 645 -10.25 8.11 -5.40
N ILE A 646 -10.37 8.99 -4.39
CA ILE A 646 -11.64 9.65 -4.03
C ILE A 646 -12.15 10.49 -5.21
N ASN A 647 -11.28 11.25 -5.85
CA ASN A 647 -11.61 12.04 -7.03
C ASN A 647 -12.10 11.14 -8.19
N TYR A 648 -11.43 10.02 -8.45
CA TYR A 648 -11.88 9.03 -9.42
C TYR A 648 -13.29 8.49 -9.09
N MET A 649 -13.56 8.18 -7.82
CA MET A 649 -14.87 7.73 -7.35
C MET A 649 -15.97 8.77 -7.67
N PHE A 650 -15.74 10.06 -7.40
CA PHE A 650 -16.70 11.11 -7.74
C PHE A 650 -16.87 11.31 -9.26
N ARG A 651 -15.78 11.21 -10.04
CA ARG A 651 -15.83 11.29 -11.51
C ARG A 651 -16.63 10.14 -12.13
N ALA A 652 -16.43 8.93 -11.64
CA ALA A 652 -17.17 7.74 -12.10
C ALA A 652 -18.68 7.90 -11.85
N ARG A 653 -19.05 8.58 -10.76
CA ARG A 653 -20.45 8.84 -10.44
C ARG A 653 -21.04 10.02 -11.22
N LYS A 654 -20.26 11.02 -11.65
CA LYS A 654 -20.72 12.28 -12.31
C LYS A 654 -21.89 12.17 -13.33
N ASN A 655 -21.90 11.14 -14.18
CA ASN A 655 -22.92 10.97 -15.23
C ASN A 655 -24.07 10.02 -14.84
N THR A 656 -23.97 9.37 -13.69
CA THR A 656 -25.06 8.64 -13.06
C THR A 656 -25.99 9.68 -12.44
N THR A 657 -27.30 9.49 -12.39
CA THR A 657 -28.19 10.33 -11.56
C THR A 657 -27.86 10.06 -10.09
N ILE A 658 -26.78 10.65 -9.56
CA ILE A 658 -26.07 10.19 -8.36
C ILE A 658 -26.94 10.21 -7.11
N TYR A 659 -28.02 11.00 -7.08
CA TYR A 659 -28.77 11.19 -5.84
C TYR A 659 -30.27 10.98 -6.05
N SER A 660 -30.65 9.75 -6.40
CA SER A 660 -32.03 9.30 -6.11
C SER A 660 -32.22 8.97 -4.63
N ASP A 661 -31.14 8.63 -3.90
CA ASP A 661 -31.13 8.41 -2.46
C ASP A 661 -30.45 9.57 -1.72
N VAL A 662 -31.20 10.20 -0.80
CA VAL A 662 -30.74 11.27 0.08
C VAL A 662 -29.60 10.80 1.00
N LYS A 663 -29.53 9.51 1.33
CA LYS A 663 -28.47 8.94 2.18
C LYS A 663 -27.11 8.96 1.48
N ASP A 664 -27.06 8.62 0.20
CA ASP A 664 -25.83 8.64 -0.59
C ASP A 664 -25.33 10.08 -0.77
N PHE A 665 -26.25 11.02 -1.01
CA PHE A 665 -25.93 12.46 -1.03
C PHE A 665 -25.29 12.90 0.28
N ASN A 666 -25.95 12.62 1.41
CA ASN A 666 -25.45 13.04 2.72
C ASN A 666 -24.10 12.42 3.06
N ARG A 667 -23.87 11.15 2.70
CA ARG A 667 -22.57 10.48 2.92
C ARG A 667 -21.47 11.16 2.12
N ASP A 668 -21.72 11.42 0.84
CA ASP A 668 -20.78 12.07 -0.06
C ASP A 668 -20.50 13.52 0.36
N ALA A 669 -21.54 14.28 0.74
CA ALA A 669 -21.42 15.65 1.23
C ALA A 669 -20.59 15.77 2.50
N LYS A 670 -20.69 14.80 3.42
CA LYS A 670 -19.87 14.75 4.66
C LYS A 670 -18.38 14.51 4.37
N LEU A 671 -18.07 13.61 3.44
CA LEU A 671 -16.68 13.42 2.99
C LEU A 671 -16.11 14.68 2.33
N ILE A 672 -16.90 15.34 1.46
CA ILE A 672 -16.49 16.59 0.81
C ILE A 672 -16.28 17.67 1.88
N HIS A 673 -17.17 17.78 2.86
CA HIS A 673 -17.04 18.71 3.99
C HIS A 673 -15.71 18.49 4.74
N PHE A 674 -15.40 17.25 5.13
CA PHE A 674 -14.15 16.94 5.82
C PHE A 674 -12.91 17.33 5.00
N LEU A 675 -12.83 16.89 3.73
CA LEU A 675 -11.67 17.16 2.87
C LEU A 675 -11.52 18.66 2.57
N TYR A 676 -12.63 19.34 2.31
CA TYR A 676 -12.61 20.78 2.03
C TYR A 676 -12.25 21.61 3.28
N ASN A 677 -12.74 21.20 4.46
CA ASN A 677 -12.35 21.82 5.71
C ASN A 677 -10.84 21.65 5.97
N TYR A 678 -10.28 20.47 5.68
CA TYR A 678 -8.84 20.22 5.75
C TYR A 678 -8.05 21.09 4.75
N PHE A 679 -8.54 21.22 3.52
CA PHE A 679 -7.97 22.11 2.49
C PHE A 679 -7.89 23.56 2.99
N ARG A 680 -8.99 24.08 3.55
CA ARG A 680 -9.10 25.43 4.12
C ARG A 680 -8.19 25.64 5.32
N CYS A 681 -8.17 24.70 6.26
CA CYS A 681 -7.51 24.89 7.54
C CYS A 681 -6.01 24.64 7.50
N ARG A 682 -5.53 23.82 6.55
CA ARG A 682 -4.15 23.32 6.56
C ARG A 682 -3.45 23.51 5.22
N VAL A 683 -3.98 22.91 4.15
CA VAL A 683 -3.29 22.86 2.85
C VAL A 683 -3.05 24.26 2.30
N VAL A 684 -4.10 25.09 2.23
CA VAL A 684 -3.99 26.45 1.68
C VAL A 684 -3.09 27.34 2.54
N PRO A 685 -3.28 27.44 3.88
CA PRO A 685 -2.39 28.20 4.75
C PRO A 685 -0.91 27.82 4.61
N ASP A 686 -0.60 26.53 4.58
CA ASP A 686 0.79 26.05 4.52
C ASP A 686 1.43 26.29 3.15
N CYS A 687 0.69 26.08 2.04
CA CYS A 687 1.18 26.46 0.71
C CYS A 687 1.38 27.98 0.59
N ILE A 688 0.48 28.80 1.15
CA ILE A 688 0.63 30.26 1.16
C ILE A 688 1.88 30.67 1.95
N ALA A 689 2.21 29.99 3.05
CA ALA A 689 3.41 30.25 3.83
C ALA A 689 4.70 30.00 3.03
N LEU A 690 4.79 28.88 2.32
CA LEU A 690 5.92 28.59 1.42
C LEU A 690 6.06 29.63 0.30
N ILE A 691 4.95 29.96 -0.36
CA ILE A 691 4.94 30.98 -1.43
C ILE A 691 5.28 32.37 -0.86
N TYR A 692 4.89 32.67 0.37
CA TYR A 692 5.24 33.91 1.06
C TYR A 692 6.75 33.97 1.35
N ALA A 693 7.38 32.87 1.78
CA ALA A 693 8.83 32.79 1.93
C ALA A 693 9.54 33.06 0.59
N GLN A 694 9.05 32.49 -0.52
CA GLN A 694 9.56 32.83 -1.87
C GLN A 694 9.41 34.33 -2.18
N ALA A 695 8.28 34.94 -1.80
CA ALA A 695 8.04 36.37 -1.98
C ALA A 695 9.02 37.25 -1.18
N GLN A 696 9.36 36.87 0.06
CA GLN A 696 10.33 37.60 0.88
C GLN A 696 11.73 37.55 0.25
N ILE A 697 12.17 36.39 -0.21
CA ILE A 697 13.47 36.23 -0.89
C ILE A 697 13.49 37.02 -2.19
N ARG A 698 12.43 36.93 -3.00
CA ARG A 698 12.30 37.71 -4.24
C ARG A 698 12.29 39.21 -4.00
N GLY A 699 11.74 39.65 -2.88
CA GLY A 699 11.74 41.04 -2.42
C GLY A 699 13.05 41.50 -1.78
N ASN A 700 14.11 40.67 -1.76
CA ASN A 700 15.38 40.89 -1.06
C ASN A 700 15.20 41.17 0.45
N ARG A 701 14.18 40.58 1.08
CA ARG A 701 13.89 40.71 2.52
C ARG A 701 14.42 39.53 3.36
N SER A 702 14.75 38.41 2.72
CA SER A 702 15.30 37.19 3.34
C SER A 702 16.37 36.58 2.43
N HIS A 703 17.33 35.86 3.00
CA HIS A 703 18.40 35.24 2.21
C HIS A 703 17.91 33.91 1.59
N PRO A 704 18.34 33.55 0.36
CA PRO A 704 17.96 32.28 -0.27
C PRO A 704 18.32 31.01 0.50
N GLN A 705 19.35 31.06 1.36
CA GLN A 705 19.77 29.94 2.20
C GLN A 705 18.83 29.73 3.40
N ASP A 706 18.06 30.75 3.77
CA ASP A 706 17.09 30.66 4.87
C ASP A 706 15.77 30.02 4.42
N PHE A 707 15.70 29.50 3.18
CA PHE A 707 14.49 28.89 2.67
C PHE A 707 14.24 27.56 3.38
N PRO A 708 13.03 27.33 3.90
CA PRO A 708 12.82 26.35 4.97
C PRO A 708 12.73 24.89 4.50
N VAL A 709 12.67 24.63 3.20
CA VAL A 709 12.41 23.30 2.63
C VAL A 709 13.23 23.06 1.37
N ASP A 710 13.41 21.79 1.00
CA ASP A 710 14.14 21.40 -0.20
C ASP A 710 13.25 21.42 -1.47
N LEU A 711 13.79 20.93 -2.60
CA LEU A 711 13.07 20.91 -3.87
C LEU A 711 12.00 19.81 -3.91
N TRP A 712 12.25 18.68 -3.26
CA TRP A 712 11.33 17.55 -3.18
C TRP A 712 10.10 17.90 -2.36
N ASP A 713 10.29 18.57 -1.22
CA ASP A 713 9.22 19.12 -0.38
C ASP A 713 8.34 20.10 -1.15
N MET A 714 8.96 20.95 -1.99
CA MET A 714 8.22 21.87 -2.87
C MET A 714 7.41 21.13 -3.94
N GLU A 715 7.96 20.07 -4.53
CA GLU A 715 7.26 19.24 -5.51
C GLU A 715 6.08 18.49 -4.87
N ARG A 716 6.29 17.82 -3.73
CA ARG A 716 5.24 17.16 -2.94
C ARG A 716 4.14 18.13 -2.53
N SER A 717 4.51 19.34 -2.06
CA SER A 717 3.57 20.40 -1.71
C SER A 717 2.74 20.85 -2.91
N LYS A 718 3.37 21.01 -4.08
CA LYS A 718 2.69 21.39 -5.32
C LYS A 718 1.71 20.30 -5.77
N ASP A 719 2.13 19.05 -5.72
CA ASP A 719 1.33 17.91 -6.18
C ASP A 719 0.13 17.67 -5.26
N GLY A 720 0.31 17.79 -3.94
CA GLY A 720 -0.78 17.79 -2.98
C GLY A 720 -1.80 18.90 -3.25
N LEU A 721 -1.34 20.14 -3.45
CA LEU A 721 -2.21 21.27 -3.78
C LEU A 721 -2.94 21.06 -5.11
N ALA A 722 -2.23 20.63 -6.16
CA ALA A 722 -2.80 20.36 -7.47
C ALA A 722 -3.89 19.26 -7.39
N GLN A 723 -3.66 18.21 -6.61
CA GLN A 723 -4.61 17.13 -6.42
C GLN A 723 -5.89 17.57 -5.70
N TYR A 724 -5.76 18.49 -4.73
CA TYR A 724 -6.90 19.16 -4.09
C TYR A 724 -7.68 20.05 -5.07
N LEU A 725 -6.99 20.84 -5.88
CA LEU A 725 -7.64 21.67 -6.89
C LEU A 725 -8.38 20.82 -7.93
N ASP A 726 -7.82 19.68 -8.35
CA ASP A 726 -8.50 18.74 -9.23
C ASP A 726 -9.73 18.10 -8.57
N PHE A 727 -9.66 17.80 -7.27
CA PHE A 727 -10.81 17.32 -6.51
C PHE A 727 -11.92 18.38 -6.45
N ILE A 728 -11.59 19.61 -6.07
CA ILE A 728 -12.53 20.74 -6.00
C ILE A 728 -13.14 21.02 -7.39
N TYR A 729 -12.35 20.94 -8.45
CA TYR A 729 -12.86 21.08 -9.82
C TYR A 729 -13.93 20.03 -10.14
N VAL A 730 -13.69 18.77 -9.78
CA VAL A 730 -14.65 17.69 -10.01
C VAL A 730 -15.94 17.92 -9.21
N ILE A 731 -15.83 18.30 -7.93
CA ILE A 731 -17.01 18.63 -7.11
C ILE A 731 -17.75 19.85 -7.68
N ALA A 732 -17.03 20.88 -8.12
CA ALA A 732 -17.61 22.05 -8.77
C ALA A 732 -18.27 21.70 -10.11
N ASP A 733 -17.98 20.57 -10.74
CA ASP A 733 -18.61 20.14 -11.99
C ASP A 733 -19.78 19.18 -11.78
N ILE A 734 -20.08 18.82 -10.52
CA ILE A 734 -21.27 18.05 -10.12
C ILE A 734 -22.37 19.06 -9.72
N PRO A 735 -23.49 19.16 -10.47
CA PRO A 735 -24.51 20.18 -10.24
C PRO A 735 -25.11 20.18 -8.82
N GLU A 736 -25.29 19.00 -8.22
CA GLU A 736 -25.90 18.84 -6.90
C GLU A 736 -24.93 19.18 -5.75
N MET A 737 -23.63 19.06 -5.98
CA MET A 737 -22.59 19.31 -4.96
C MET A 737 -21.94 20.68 -5.10
N ARG A 738 -21.96 21.30 -6.29
CA ARG A 738 -21.47 22.67 -6.53
C ARG A 738 -22.00 23.70 -5.51
N PRO A 739 -23.29 23.69 -5.11
CA PRO A 739 -23.80 24.66 -4.13
C PRO A 739 -23.06 24.65 -2.80
N LEU A 740 -22.56 23.49 -2.34
CA LEU A 740 -21.78 23.38 -1.10
C LEU A 740 -20.52 24.25 -1.15
N LEU A 741 -19.77 24.18 -2.25
CA LEU A 741 -18.55 24.99 -2.44
C LEU A 741 -18.83 26.50 -2.48
N ILE A 742 -20.00 26.89 -3.01
CA ILE A 742 -20.44 28.29 -3.08
C ILE A 742 -20.84 28.78 -1.68
N GLU A 743 -21.62 27.98 -0.95
CA GLU A 743 -22.05 28.26 0.42
C GLU A 743 -20.85 28.40 1.35
N TRP A 744 -19.85 27.54 1.21
CA TRP A 744 -18.62 27.61 1.99
C TRP A 744 -17.66 28.70 1.52
N GLU A 745 -18.00 29.53 0.53
CA GLU A 745 -17.19 30.64 0.04
C GLU A 745 -15.80 30.24 -0.53
N THR A 746 -15.73 29.13 -1.29
CA THR A 746 -14.47 28.60 -1.88
C THR A 746 -13.67 29.62 -2.72
N THR A 747 -14.35 30.66 -3.19
CA THR A 747 -13.75 31.81 -3.85
C THR A 747 -12.61 32.46 -3.05
N TYR A 748 -12.67 32.47 -1.71
CA TYR A 748 -11.62 33.06 -0.87
C TYR A 748 -10.27 32.36 -1.05
N GLU A 749 -10.20 31.04 -0.85
CA GLU A 749 -8.94 30.29 -0.93
C GLU A 749 -8.29 30.43 -2.31
N LEU A 750 -9.12 30.36 -3.36
CA LEU A 750 -8.70 30.49 -4.74
C LEU A 750 -8.09 31.87 -5.03
N ILE A 751 -8.70 32.96 -4.55
CA ILE A 751 -8.16 34.31 -4.71
C ILE A 751 -6.91 34.51 -3.85
N ALA A 752 -6.90 34.00 -2.62
CA ALA A 752 -5.75 34.09 -1.72
C ALA A 752 -4.51 33.41 -2.33
N LEU A 753 -4.67 32.22 -2.90
CA LEU A 753 -3.61 31.52 -3.64
C LEU A 753 -3.15 32.30 -4.88
N LEU A 754 -4.06 32.84 -5.70
CA LEU A 754 -3.67 33.66 -6.86
C LEU A 754 -2.83 34.88 -6.47
N ASN A 755 -3.23 35.57 -5.40
CA ASN A 755 -2.50 36.73 -4.88
C ASN A 755 -1.12 36.33 -4.32
N ALA A 756 -1.04 35.22 -3.59
CA ALA A 756 0.23 34.70 -3.09
C ALA A 756 1.16 34.33 -4.26
N LEU A 757 0.68 33.57 -5.26
CA LEU A 757 1.45 33.17 -6.44
C LEU A 757 1.92 34.37 -7.26
N GLU A 758 1.13 35.43 -7.34
CA GLU A 758 1.54 36.66 -8.03
C GLU A 758 2.69 37.38 -7.31
N ALA A 759 2.69 37.39 -5.99
CA ALA A 759 3.76 37.98 -5.19
C ALA A 759 5.02 37.11 -5.18
N GLY A 760 4.88 35.80 -4.97
CA GLY A 760 5.98 34.87 -4.74
C GLY A 760 6.66 34.34 -6.00
N VAL A 761 5.90 34.07 -7.05
CA VAL A 761 6.40 33.32 -8.22
C VAL A 761 6.71 34.23 -9.39
N ALA A 762 7.95 34.18 -9.88
CA ALA A 762 8.37 34.93 -11.06
C ALA A 762 7.71 34.37 -12.32
N ARG A 763 7.17 35.25 -13.17
CA ARG A 763 6.57 34.84 -14.45
C ARG A 763 7.67 34.40 -15.41
N LYS A 764 7.43 33.34 -16.17
CA LYS A 764 8.33 32.93 -17.24
C LYS A 764 8.07 33.80 -18.49
N PRO A 765 9.03 34.61 -18.97
CA PRO A 765 8.84 35.43 -20.17
C PRO A 765 8.83 34.57 -21.45
N LEU A 766 8.30 35.12 -22.54
CA LEU A 766 8.27 34.49 -23.88
C LEU A 766 9.67 34.21 -24.45
N THR A 767 10.66 35.01 -24.05
CA THR A 767 12.04 34.93 -24.52
C THR A 767 12.97 35.00 -23.33
N GLU A 768 13.80 33.97 -23.14
CA GLU A 768 14.99 34.10 -22.29
C GLU A 768 15.93 35.10 -22.98
N PRO A 769 16.39 36.16 -22.29
CA PRO A 769 17.48 36.96 -22.81
C PRO A 769 18.68 36.01 -22.93
N ARG A 770 19.12 35.74 -24.17
CA ARG A 770 20.42 35.10 -24.39
C ARG A 770 21.43 35.85 -23.53
N ARG A 771 22.01 35.17 -22.52
CA ARG A 771 23.22 35.68 -21.87
C ARG A 771 24.23 35.87 -22.99
N ASN A 772 24.58 37.13 -23.27
CA ASN A 772 25.60 37.50 -24.23
C ASN A 772 26.96 37.00 -23.71
N THR A 773 27.26 35.71 -23.88
CA THR A 773 28.64 35.25 -23.97
C THR A 773 29.15 35.63 -25.37
N PRO A 774 30.35 36.24 -25.50
CA PRO A 774 30.91 36.57 -26.81
C PRO A 774 31.05 35.31 -27.68
N PRO A 775 30.68 35.38 -28.97
CA PRO A 775 30.71 34.21 -29.84
C PRO A 775 32.15 33.91 -30.29
N ALA A 776 32.69 32.75 -29.90
CA ALA A 776 33.80 32.14 -30.62
C ALA A 776 33.25 31.48 -31.90
N ALA A 777 33.78 31.96 -33.03
CA ALA A 777 33.54 31.60 -34.42
C ALA A 777 32.75 30.31 -34.73
N ARG A 778 31.62 30.51 -35.43
CA ARG A 778 30.95 29.50 -36.26
C ARG A 778 31.82 29.09 -37.45
N ALA A 779 31.82 27.80 -37.75
CA ALA A 779 31.78 27.32 -39.13
C ALA A 779 30.76 26.15 -39.25
N ASN A 780 29.63 26.51 -39.87
CA ASN A 780 28.62 25.75 -40.64
C ASN A 780 29.08 24.40 -41.25
N ASN A 781 28.24 23.41 -41.62
CA ASN A 781 26.78 23.22 -41.81
C ASN A 781 26.55 21.68 -41.83
N GLY A 782 25.38 21.13 -41.44
CA GLY A 782 24.36 20.53 -42.34
C GLY A 782 24.85 19.28 -43.10
N ASP A 783 24.24 18.11 -43.16
CA ASP A 783 22.82 17.70 -43.11
C ASP A 783 22.79 16.15 -43.10
N ALA A 784 21.62 15.54 -42.92
CA ALA A 784 21.39 14.09 -42.81
C ALA A 784 21.82 13.22 -44.02
N SER A 785 22.29 11.97 -43.78
CA SER A 785 21.85 10.69 -44.41
C SER A 785 22.90 9.55 -44.43
N SER A 786 22.45 8.34 -44.06
CA SER A 786 22.72 6.98 -44.59
C SER A 786 24.11 6.50 -45.10
N ALA A 787 24.45 5.27 -44.67
CA ALA A 787 25.13 4.16 -45.40
C ALA A 787 26.67 3.94 -45.30
N GLU A 788 26.99 2.69 -44.91
CA GLU A 788 28.07 1.74 -45.32
C GLU A 788 29.49 2.22 -45.73
N GLY A 789 30.51 1.52 -45.20
CA GLY A 789 31.71 1.17 -45.99
C GLY A 789 33.11 1.43 -45.40
N ASP A 790 33.67 0.42 -44.73
CA ASP A 790 34.98 -0.24 -44.98
C ASP A 790 36.31 0.57 -45.18
N LYS A 791 37.33 0.21 -44.34
CA LYS A 791 38.81 0.29 -44.51
C LYS A 791 39.46 1.69 -44.65
N ASN A 792 40.61 2.00 -44.06
CA ASN A 792 41.85 1.23 -44.01
C ASN A 792 42.84 1.84 -42.99
N TYR A 793 43.71 0.99 -42.44
CA TYR A 793 44.76 1.26 -41.46
C TYR A 793 46.06 1.73 -42.16
N ASP A 794 46.75 2.76 -41.65
CA ASP A 794 48.15 3.06 -42.03
C ASP A 794 49.04 3.07 -40.76
N PRO A 795 50.02 2.14 -40.67
CA PRO A 795 50.87 1.94 -39.50
C PRO A 795 52.18 2.74 -39.62
N SER A 796 52.26 3.93 -39.01
CA SER A 796 53.55 4.52 -38.62
C SER A 796 53.40 5.83 -37.85
N GLN A 797 53.08 5.77 -36.56
CA GLN A 797 53.51 6.83 -35.63
C GLN A 797 53.63 6.31 -34.18
N PRO A 798 54.66 6.72 -33.42
CA PRO A 798 55.04 6.06 -32.17
C PRO A 798 54.12 6.42 -31.01
N GLN A 799 53.76 5.40 -30.21
CA GLN A 799 52.93 5.48 -29.01
C GLN A 799 53.60 6.30 -27.89
N ALA A 800 52.84 7.23 -27.31
CA ALA A 800 53.08 7.83 -25.99
C ALA A 800 51.93 7.42 -25.04
N PRO A 801 52.14 7.38 -23.71
CA PRO A 801 51.41 6.50 -22.80
C PRO A 801 49.93 6.89 -22.62
N LEU A 802 49.06 5.88 -22.69
CA LEU A 802 47.65 5.96 -22.32
C LEU A 802 47.51 5.86 -20.79
N ASP A 803 47.38 7.00 -20.12
CA ASP A 803 46.68 7.04 -18.83
C ASP A 803 45.17 7.03 -19.10
N SER A 804 44.53 6.03 -18.53
CA SER A 804 43.10 5.75 -18.68
C SER A 804 42.33 6.57 -17.66
N GLN A 805 41.90 7.79 -18.00
CA GLN A 805 40.88 8.49 -17.22
C GLN A 805 39.51 8.33 -17.87
N ASN A 806 38.66 7.63 -17.12
CA ASN A 806 37.22 7.53 -17.26
C ASN A 806 36.59 8.86 -17.69
N VAL A 807 36.01 8.90 -18.89
CA VAL A 807 34.97 9.90 -19.20
C VAL A 807 33.72 9.42 -18.49
N GLN A 808 33.51 9.89 -17.26
CA GLN A 808 32.22 9.78 -16.60
C GLN A 808 31.16 10.50 -17.45
N PRO A 809 29.93 9.97 -17.53
CA PRO A 809 28.81 10.77 -18.00
C PRO A 809 28.64 11.93 -17.02
N GLY A 810 28.84 13.16 -17.48
CA GLY A 810 28.69 14.35 -16.65
C GLY A 810 27.30 14.42 -16.00
N PRO A 811 27.19 15.04 -14.82
CA PRO A 811 25.93 15.13 -14.08
C PRO A 811 24.85 15.86 -14.91
N PRO A 812 23.56 15.57 -14.66
CA PRO A 812 22.45 16.32 -15.25
C PRO A 812 22.60 17.82 -14.96
N PRO A 813 22.02 18.71 -15.80
CA PRO A 813 22.19 20.16 -15.63
C PRO A 813 21.71 20.63 -14.24
N LEU A 814 22.56 21.44 -13.58
CA LEU A 814 22.39 21.96 -12.22
C LEU A 814 21.01 22.60 -11.95
N HIS A 815 20.24 21.90 -11.11
CA HIS A 815 19.26 22.32 -10.09
C HIS A 815 18.51 23.67 -10.24
N ASP A 816 17.19 23.59 -10.44
CA ASP A 816 16.25 24.63 -10.01
C ASP A 816 16.34 24.77 -8.47
N THR A 817 16.69 25.94 -7.93
CA THR A 817 16.78 26.16 -6.48
C THR A 817 15.37 26.22 -5.84
N PRO A 818 15.12 25.62 -4.65
CA PRO A 818 13.78 25.51 -4.04
C PRO A 818 13.02 26.84 -3.91
N HIS A 819 13.70 27.91 -3.51
CA HIS A 819 13.10 29.25 -3.38
C HIS A 819 12.63 29.86 -4.72
N LYS A 820 13.04 29.32 -5.87
CA LYS A 820 12.58 29.72 -7.22
C LYS A 820 11.55 28.75 -7.82
N PHE A 821 11.03 27.83 -7.02
CA PHE A 821 10.09 26.83 -7.49
C PHE A 821 8.88 27.47 -8.20
N PRO A 822 8.52 26.99 -9.41
CA PRO A 822 7.65 27.73 -10.32
C PRO A 822 6.14 27.51 -10.14
N TRP A 823 5.70 26.57 -9.29
CA TRP A 823 4.27 26.23 -9.09
C TRP A 823 3.47 26.08 -10.40
N ARG A 824 4.07 25.43 -11.41
CA ARG A 824 3.53 25.33 -12.78
C ARG A 824 2.12 24.74 -12.78
N GLY A 825 1.20 25.38 -13.51
CA GLY A 825 -0.18 24.92 -13.73
C GLY A 825 -1.19 25.31 -12.65
N ILE A 826 -0.77 25.72 -11.46
CA ILE A 826 -1.68 25.98 -10.33
C ILE A 826 -2.64 27.15 -10.64
N LYS A 827 -2.15 28.24 -11.24
CA LYS A 827 -3.02 29.38 -11.61
C LYS A 827 -4.09 28.95 -12.62
N VAL A 828 -3.76 28.04 -13.55
CA VAL A 828 -4.71 27.52 -14.54
C VAL A 828 -5.82 26.71 -13.86
N GLN A 829 -5.49 25.79 -12.96
CA GLN A 829 -6.48 25.00 -12.20
C GLN A 829 -7.42 25.91 -11.39
N ILE A 830 -6.87 26.91 -10.68
CA ILE A 830 -7.67 27.86 -9.91
C ILE A 830 -8.68 28.60 -10.80
N LEU A 831 -8.24 29.10 -11.96
CA LEU A 831 -9.13 29.82 -12.89
C LEU A 831 -10.23 28.93 -13.47
N ILE A 832 -9.97 27.65 -13.69
CA ILE A 832 -10.99 26.69 -14.12
C ILE A 832 -12.07 26.55 -13.06
N ILE A 833 -11.67 26.39 -11.80
CA ILE A 833 -12.61 26.23 -10.68
C ILE A 833 -13.43 27.51 -10.49
N LEU A 834 -12.78 28.68 -10.43
CA LEU A 834 -13.47 29.97 -10.32
C LEU A 834 -14.48 30.17 -11.45
N THR A 835 -14.09 29.84 -12.69
CA THR A 835 -14.98 29.89 -13.85
C THR A 835 -16.18 28.96 -13.67
N SER A 836 -15.97 27.75 -13.17
CA SER A 836 -17.03 26.76 -12.92
C SER A 836 -18.03 27.25 -11.85
N LEU A 837 -17.55 27.87 -10.77
CA LEU A 837 -18.38 28.39 -9.69
C LEU A 837 -19.21 29.61 -10.12
N VAL A 838 -18.60 30.55 -10.86
CA VAL A 838 -19.30 31.77 -11.33
C VAL A 838 -20.19 31.50 -12.54
N ALA A 839 -19.98 30.39 -13.27
CA ALA A 839 -20.81 30.05 -14.43
C ALA A 839 -22.29 29.87 -14.03
N PRO A 840 -23.23 30.15 -14.95
CA PRO A 840 -24.65 30.02 -14.66
C PRO A 840 -25.05 28.58 -14.35
N SER A 841 -26.01 28.39 -13.42
CA SER A 841 -26.48 27.06 -12.98
C SER A 841 -27.22 26.27 -14.06
N ASN A 842 -27.81 26.93 -15.06
CA ASN A 842 -28.64 26.32 -16.11
C ASN A 842 -27.93 26.19 -17.48
N GLY A 843 -26.60 26.02 -17.48
CA GLY A 843 -25.79 25.90 -18.70
C GLY A 843 -25.03 27.18 -19.06
N ARG A 844 -24.40 27.22 -20.25
CA ARG A 844 -23.52 28.33 -20.70
C ARG A 844 -24.28 29.58 -21.19
N SER A 845 -25.51 29.81 -20.73
CA SER A 845 -26.36 30.91 -21.18
C SER A 845 -27.09 31.53 -19.98
N GLY A 846 -26.80 32.81 -19.69
CA GLY A 846 -27.36 33.54 -18.56
C GLY A 846 -26.29 34.35 -17.81
N PRO A 847 -26.68 35.26 -16.91
CA PRO A 847 -25.73 36.01 -16.10
C PRO A 847 -24.94 35.08 -15.17
N GLY A 848 -23.73 35.51 -14.78
CA GLY A 848 -22.93 34.77 -13.80
C GLY A 848 -23.65 34.61 -12.45
N ASN A 849 -23.23 33.64 -11.65
CA ASN A 849 -23.81 33.40 -10.33
C ASN A 849 -23.62 34.62 -9.42
N PRO A 850 -24.70 35.29 -8.96
CA PRO A 850 -24.60 36.55 -8.23
C PRO A 850 -23.95 36.41 -6.85
N VAL A 851 -24.04 35.23 -6.22
CA VAL A 851 -23.38 34.97 -4.93
C VAL A 851 -21.87 34.93 -5.12
N VAL A 852 -21.41 34.17 -6.11
CA VAL A 852 -19.98 34.05 -6.42
C VAL A 852 -19.41 35.37 -6.95
N GLN A 853 -20.16 36.12 -7.77
CA GLN A 853 -19.77 37.46 -8.21
C GLN A 853 -19.48 38.40 -7.02
N LYS A 854 -20.36 38.39 -6.00
CA LYS A 854 -20.17 39.18 -4.77
C LYS A 854 -18.98 38.68 -3.94
N GLN A 855 -18.79 37.37 -3.81
CA GLN A 855 -17.62 36.80 -3.14
C GLN A 855 -16.31 37.23 -3.83
N ILE A 856 -16.26 37.19 -5.16
CA ILE A 856 -15.08 37.64 -5.93
C ILE A 856 -14.79 39.12 -5.68
N LEU A 857 -15.82 39.97 -5.65
CA LEU A 857 -15.69 41.39 -5.32
C LEU A 857 -15.19 41.61 -3.88
N LYS A 858 -15.82 40.94 -2.91
CA LYS A 858 -15.51 41.01 -1.46
C LYS A 858 -14.03 40.72 -1.20
N TYR A 859 -13.46 39.71 -1.86
CA TYR A 859 -12.07 39.28 -1.64
C TYR A 859 -11.06 39.92 -2.60
N GLY A 860 -11.43 40.98 -3.33
CA GLY A 860 -10.51 41.71 -4.22
C GLY A 860 -10.08 40.91 -5.46
N GLY A 861 -10.89 39.94 -5.89
CA GLY A 861 -10.55 38.99 -6.95
C GLY A 861 -10.42 39.61 -8.34
N ILE A 862 -11.02 40.77 -8.62
CA ILE A 862 -10.90 41.41 -9.96
C ILE A 862 -9.44 41.72 -10.29
N MET A 863 -8.67 42.26 -9.33
CA MET A 863 -7.25 42.54 -9.56
C MET A 863 -6.43 41.26 -9.75
N ALA A 864 -6.71 40.22 -8.96
CA ALA A 864 -6.08 38.91 -9.12
C ALA A 864 -6.32 38.33 -10.52
N LEU A 865 -7.55 38.43 -11.03
CA LEU A 865 -7.93 37.98 -12.38
C LEU A 865 -7.25 38.81 -13.47
N LEU A 866 -7.19 40.14 -13.34
CA LEU A 866 -6.50 41.01 -14.30
C LEU A 866 -4.99 40.73 -14.37
N ASN A 867 -4.36 40.43 -13.24
CA ASN A 867 -2.95 40.03 -13.21
C ASN A 867 -2.70 38.73 -13.98
N CYS A 868 -3.68 37.81 -14.00
CA CYS A 868 -3.62 36.58 -14.79
C CYS A 868 -3.81 36.82 -16.30
N CYS A 869 -4.17 38.02 -16.76
CA CYS A 869 -4.22 38.34 -18.18
C CYS A 869 -2.84 38.62 -18.81
N VAL A 870 -1.78 38.69 -17.99
CA VAL A 870 -0.40 38.83 -18.47
C VAL A 870 0.19 37.46 -18.78
N TYR A 871 1.04 37.39 -19.82
CA TYR A 871 1.71 36.17 -20.20
C TYR A 871 2.58 35.61 -19.08
N ASP A 872 2.50 34.30 -18.88
CA ASP A 872 3.34 33.52 -17.98
C ASP A 872 3.57 32.12 -18.56
N GLY A 873 4.80 31.83 -18.99
CA GLY A 873 5.16 30.53 -19.59
C GLY A 873 5.14 29.35 -18.61
N HIS A 874 4.95 29.57 -17.31
CA HIS A 874 4.66 28.49 -16.36
C HIS A 874 3.19 28.05 -16.38
N ASN A 875 2.32 28.85 -17.03
CA ASN A 875 0.87 28.68 -17.07
C ASN A 875 0.36 28.94 -18.49
N GLU A 876 0.40 27.92 -19.34
CA GLU A 876 -0.08 28.05 -20.72
C GLU A 876 -1.58 28.42 -20.77
N TYR A 877 -1.95 29.27 -21.73
CA TYR A 877 -3.31 29.77 -21.92
C TYR A 877 -3.93 30.52 -20.72
N LEU A 878 -3.10 31.04 -19.80
CA LEU A 878 -3.57 31.72 -18.60
C LEU A 878 -4.52 32.90 -18.91
N LYS A 879 -4.18 33.69 -19.94
CA LYS A 879 -4.96 34.87 -20.35
C LYS A 879 -6.37 34.49 -20.81
N GLU A 880 -6.50 33.43 -21.59
CA GLU A 880 -7.78 32.94 -22.11
C GLU A 880 -8.68 32.47 -20.96
N ARG A 881 -8.11 31.74 -19.99
CA ARG A 881 -8.83 31.28 -18.79
C ARG A 881 -9.28 32.45 -17.91
N ALA A 882 -8.41 33.42 -17.67
CA ALA A 882 -8.72 34.61 -16.88
C ALA A 882 -9.82 35.45 -17.54
N THR A 883 -9.73 35.65 -18.87
CA THR A 883 -10.73 36.41 -19.64
C THR A 883 -12.10 35.75 -19.58
N LEU A 884 -12.17 34.42 -19.64
CA LEU A 884 -13.42 33.69 -19.52
C LEU A 884 -14.05 33.83 -18.13
N CYS A 885 -13.24 33.77 -17.07
CA CYS A 885 -13.72 34.01 -15.70
C CYS A 885 -14.25 35.44 -15.55
N ILE A 886 -13.49 36.45 -16.02
CA ILE A 886 -13.87 37.87 -15.97
C ILE A 886 -15.20 38.10 -16.72
N LYS A 887 -15.38 37.47 -17.88
CA LYS A 887 -16.63 37.55 -18.64
C LYS A 887 -17.84 37.26 -17.73
N TRP A 888 -17.82 36.13 -17.03
CA TRP A 888 -18.92 35.73 -16.15
C TRP A 888 -19.02 36.58 -14.88
N VAL A 889 -17.90 37.08 -14.36
CA VAL A 889 -17.89 38.04 -13.25
C VAL A 889 -18.61 39.33 -13.62
N MET A 890 -18.44 39.82 -14.86
CA MET A 890 -19.04 41.06 -15.35
C MET A 890 -20.47 40.89 -15.89
N GLU A 891 -20.82 39.70 -16.40
CA GLU A 891 -22.11 39.45 -17.05
C GLU A 891 -23.24 39.49 -16.02
N GLY A 892 -24.04 40.56 -16.06
CA GLY A 892 -25.15 40.80 -15.13
C GLY A 892 -24.77 41.49 -13.80
N CYS A 893 -23.49 41.84 -13.59
CA CYS A 893 -23.01 42.49 -12.37
C CYS A 893 -22.54 43.93 -12.62
N MET A 894 -23.34 44.93 -12.21
CA MET A 894 -22.99 46.34 -12.38
C MET A 894 -21.78 46.76 -11.54
N GLU A 895 -21.69 46.30 -10.29
CA GLU A 895 -20.58 46.61 -9.38
C GLU A 895 -19.23 46.19 -9.96
N ALA A 896 -19.15 44.98 -10.53
CA ALA A 896 -17.94 44.51 -11.20
C ALA A 896 -17.60 45.31 -12.45
N GLN A 897 -18.61 45.70 -13.23
CA GLN A 897 -18.40 46.55 -14.40
C GLN A 897 -17.91 47.96 -14.02
N ASP A 898 -18.46 48.55 -12.95
CA ASP A 898 -18.07 49.87 -12.47
C ASP A 898 -16.65 49.88 -11.93
N PHE A 899 -16.26 48.85 -11.18
CA PHE A 899 -14.88 48.70 -10.71
C PHE A 899 -13.87 48.66 -11.87
N VAL A 900 -14.14 47.88 -12.93
CA VAL A 900 -13.28 47.83 -14.14
C VAL A 900 -13.29 49.16 -14.91
N ARG A 901 -14.45 49.84 -14.97
CA ARG A 901 -14.57 51.19 -15.57
C ARG A 901 -13.72 52.22 -14.82
N GLU A 902 -13.60 52.11 -13.50
CA GLU A 902 -12.79 53.00 -12.67
C GLU A 902 -11.29 52.76 -12.81
N LEU A 903 -10.87 51.51 -13.02
CA LEU A 903 -9.46 51.16 -13.30
C LEU A 903 -8.99 51.56 -14.71
N SER A 904 -9.91 51.88 -15.62
CA SER A 904 -9.57 52.20 -17.01
C SER A 904 -8.88 53.58 -17.11
N PRO A 905 -7.68 53.68 -17.74
CA PRO A 905 -6.90 54.92 -17.82
C PRO A 905 -7.59 56.07 -18.58
N LEU A 906 -8.72 55.80 -19.25
CA LEU A 906 -9.55 56.78 -19.95
C LEU A 906 -10.16 57.85 -19.02
N LYS A 907 -10.33 57.59 -17.73
CA LYS A 907 -10.74 58.63 -16.75
C LYS A 907 -9.58 59.55 -16.36
N ASN A 908 -8.37 59.01 -16.19
CA ASN A 908 -7.17 59.78 -15.85
C ASN A 908 -6.70 60.63 -17.04
N GLN A 909 -6.78 60.10 -18.27
CA GLN A 909 -6.53 60.90 -19.48
C GLN A 909 -7.58 62.00 -19.71
N LYS A 910 -8.85 61.79 -19.35
CA LYS A 910 -9.87 62.86 -19.43
C LYS A 910 -9.62 63.97 -18.42
N GLN A 911 -9.16 63.64 -17.21
CA GLN A 911 -8.76 64.64 -16.22
C GLN A 911 -7.50 65.41 -16.64
N ASP A 912 -6.50 64.75 -17.24
CA ASP A 912 -5.32 65.41 -17.78
C ASP A 912 -5.63 66.28 -19.00
N VAL A 913 -6.53 65.84 -19.89
CA VAL A 913 -6.97 66.62 -21.05
C VAL A 913 -7.85 67.82 -20.65
N GLU A 914 -8.70 67.72 -19.63
CA GLU A 914 -9.43 68.88 -19.08
C GLU A 914 -8.49 69.87 -18.37
N MET A 915 -7.45 69.38 -17.70
CA MET A 915 -6.43 70.23 -17.07
C MET A 915 -5.58 70.97 -18.11
N VAL A 916 -5.23 70.30 -19.22
CA VAL A 916 -4.50 70.91 -20.34
C VAL A 916 -5.39 71.89 -21.13
N ARG A 917 -6.69 71.61 -21.27
CA ARG A 917 -7.64 72.52 -21.94
C ARG A 917 -7.95 73.78 -21.12
N SER A 918 -7.70 73.76 -19.81
CA SER A 918 -7.83 74.93 -18.92
C SER A 918 -6.63 75.90 -19.00
N LYS A 919 -5.53 75.51 -19.64
CA LYS A 919 -4.34 76.34 -19.88
C LYS A 919 -4.18 76.56 -21.38
N GLY A 920 -5.05 77.38 -21.95
CA GLY A 920 -5.01 77.69 -23.38
C GLY A 920 -3.74 78.41 -23.80
N VAL A 921 -3.23 78.07 -24.99
CA VAL A 921 -2.73 79.01 -26.00
C VAL A 921 -2.92 78.36 -27.38
N ASP A 922 -3.64 79.09 -28.23
CA ASP A 922 -3.82 78.84 -29.66
C ASP A 922 -2.51 79.01 -30.46
N GLN A 923 -2.25 78.14 -31.45
CA GLN A 923 -1.83 78.59 -32.80
C GLN A 923 -1.82 77.45 -33.84
N VAL A 924 -2.10 77.87 -35.08
CA VAL A 924 -2.45 77.14 -36.30
C VAL A 924 -1.21 76.83 -37.16
N GLY A 925 -1.20 75.71 -37.89
CA GLY A 925 -0.41 75.57 -39.14
C GLY A 925 -0.04 74.13 -39.55
N PRO A 926 -0.33 73.68 -40.79
CA PRO A 926 -0.19 72.29 -41.23
C PRO A 926 1.16 72.00 -41.94
N VAL A 927 1.51 70.73 -42.14
CA VAL A 927 2.13 70.12 -43.37
C VAL A 927 2.91 68.83 -43.04
N GLY A 928 2.64 67.78 -43.84
CA GLY A 928 3.67 66.94 -44.48
C GLY A 928 4.29 65.81 -43.68
N GLY A 929 4.09 64.58 -44.14
CA GLY A 929 4.77 63.39 -43.64
C GLY A 929 6.21 63.25 -44.14
N GLU A 930 6.98 62.42 -43.44
CA GLU A 930 7.86 61.40 -44.00
C GLU A 930 8.49 60.58 -42.85
N ASP A 931 8.68 59.30 -43.12
CA ASP A 931 9.26 58.29 -42.24
C ASP A 931 10.70 58.64 -41.83
N VAL A 932 10.97 58.64 -40.52
CA VAL A 932 12.34 58.47 -39.99
C VAL A 932 12.31 57.52 -38.80
N VAL A 933 12.89 56.34 -39.00
CA VAL A 933 13.26 55.37 -37.96
C VAL A 933 14.26 56.03 -37.01
N ALA A 934 13.86 56.26 -35.76
CA ALA A 934 14.74 56.82 -34.73
C ALA A 934 15.09 55.74 -33.68
N GLN A 935 16.39 55.47 -33.58
CA GLN A 935 17.01 54.63 -32.54
C GLN A 935 16.79 55.26 -31.15
N SER A 936 16.30 54.46 -30.20
CA SER A 936 16.12 54.85 -28.80
C SER A 936 17.47 55.09 -28.12
N THR A 937 17.72 56.31 -27.68
CA THR A 937 18.90 56.68 -26.89
C THR A 937 18.68 56.40 -25.39
N PRO A 938 19.74 56.21 -24.59
CA PRO A 938 19.68 55.78 -23.16
C PRO A 938 18.97 56.75 -22.19
N GLN A 939 18.46 57.88 -22.70
CA GLN A 939 17.78 58.90 -21.91
C GLN A 939 16.28 58.61 -21.77
N GLN A 940 15.66 57.94 -22.76
CA GLN A 940 14.25 57.54 -22.71
C GLN A 940 13.98 56.37 -21.75
N SER A 941 14.95 55.49 -21.50
CA SER A 941 14.78 54.40 -20.53
C SER A 941 14.75 54.93 -19.10
N LYS A 942 15.55 55.95 -18.78
CA LYS A 942 15.56 56.58 -17.45
C LYS A 942 14.30 57.40 -17.15
N GLU A 943 13.71 58.05 -18.15
CA GLU A 943 12.42 58.74 -17.98
C GLU A 943 11.25 57.75 -17.85
N SER A 944 11.29 56.63 -18.58
CA SER A 944 10.31 55.55 -18.43
C SER A 944 10.39 54.87 -17.05
N GLU A 945 11.61 54.59 -16.56
CA GLU A 945 11.83 54.05 -15.20
C GLU A 945 11.40 55.03 -14.12
N LYS A 946 11.64 56.33 -14.31
CA LYS A 946 11.17 57.37 -13.38
C LYS A 946 9.65 57.48 -13.37
N PHE A 947 9.01 57.37 -14.52
CA PHE A 947 7.54 57.38 -14.64
C PHE A 947 6.90 56.13 -14.02
N GLU A 948 7.48 54.95 -14.21
CA GLU A 948 7.03 53.72 -13.55
C GLU A 948 7.26 53.75 -12.04
N MET A 949 8.38 54.28 -11.55
CA MET A 949 8.57 54.47 -10.10
C MET A 949 7.56 55.46 -9.50
N GLU A 950 7.24 56.53 -10.20
CA GLU A 950 6.26 57.52 -9.74
C GLU A 950 4.83 56.94 -9.76
N ARG A 951 4.52 56.08 -10.74
CA ARG A 951 3.26 55.33 -10.82
C ARG A 951 3.13 54.30 -9.70
N LEU A 952 4.19 53.55 -9.39
CA LEU A 952 4.24 52.59 -8.29
C LEU A 952 4.11 53.27 -6.92
N SER A 953 4.73 54.43 -6.74
CA SER A 953 4.61 55.24 -5.53
C SER A 953 3.17 55.73 -5.31
N ARG A 954 2.50 56.21 -6.37
CA ARG A 954 1.08 56.61 -6.31
C ARG A 954 0.14 55.44 -6.04
N MET A 955 0.46 54.24 -6.53
CA MET A 955 -0.30 53.03 -6.22
C MET A 955 -0.12 52.60 -4.77
N ALA A 956 1.10 52.67 -4.22
CA ALA A 956 1.35 52.40 -2.80
C ALA A 956 0.58 53.38 -1.88
N ASP A 957 0.56 54.67 -2.22
CA ASP A 957 -0.22 55.68 -1.52
C ASP A 957 -1.73 55.45 -1.60
N ALA A 958 -2.24 54.93 -2.71
CA ALA A 958 -3.66 54.59 -2.88
C ALA A 958 -4.05 53.37 -2.06
N VAL A 959 -3.18 52.36 -1.99
CA VAL A 959 -3.38 51.15 -1.16
C VAL A 959 -3.34 51.49 0.33
N GLU A 960 -2.42 52.35 0.76
CA GLU A 960 -2.33 52.79 2.16
C GLU A 960 -3.54 53.66 2.55
N LYS A 961 -4.04 54.51 1.64
CA LYS A 961 -5.29 55.26 1.86
C LYS A 961 -6.52 54.35 1.96
N MET A 962 -6.59 53.25 1.19
CA MET A 962 -7.65 52.24 1.35
C MET A 962 -7.53 51.47 2.67
N ARG A 963 -6.29 51.15 3.10
CA ARG A 963 -6.03 50.52 4.40
C ARG A 963 -6.53 51.41 5.54
N ILE A 964 -6.23 52.71 5.50
CA ILE A 964 -6.64 53.70 6.51
C ILE A 964 -8.17 53.94 6.47
N ALA A 965 -8.79 53.93 5.28
CA ALA A 965 -10.23 54.12 5.12
C ALA A 965 -11.08 52.94 5.65
N ASN A 966 -10.51 51.74 5.75
CA ASN A 966 -11.20 50.55 6.28
C ASN A 966 -11.07 50.36 7.81
N VAL A 967 -10.21 51.13 8.49
CA VAL A 967 -10.05 51.07 9.97
C VAL A 967 -11.32 51.47 10.75
N PRO A 968 -12.18 52.41 10.31
CA PRO A 968 -13.39 52.76 11.04
C PRO A 968 -14.53 51.73 10.89
N ALA A 969 -14.49 50.88 9.85
CA ALA A 969 -15.50 49.83 9.63
C ALA A 969 -15.30 48.65 10.59
N ALA A 970 -14.05 48.32 10.93
CA ALA A 970 -13.70 47.24 11.87
C ALA A 970 -13.89 47.60 13.36
N ARG A 971 -14.21 48.87 13.70
CA ARG A 971 -14.54 49.29 15.07
C ARG A 971 -16.05 49.35 15.35
N LYS A 972 -16.88 48.96 14.37
CA LYS A 972 -18.34 49.00 14.48
C LYS A 972 -19.03 47.66 14.21
N GLU A 973 -18.26 46.58 14.08
CA GLU A 973 -18.74 45.20 14.20
C GLU A 973 -18.35 44.64 15.57
#